data_AF-A0A0D2FIF9-F1
#
_entry.id   AF-A0A0D2FIF9-F1
#
_cell.length_a   1.000
_cell.length_b   1.000
_cell.length_c   1.000
_cell.angle_alpha   90.00
_cell.angle_beta   90.00
_cell.angle_gamma   90.00
#
_symmetry.space_group_name_H-M   'P 1'
#
loop_
_entity.id
_entity.type
_entity.pdbx_description
1 polymer ?
#
loop_
_entity_poly.entity_id
_entity_poly.type
_entity_poly.pdbx_seq_one_letter_code
_entity_poly.pdbx_strand_id
1 'polypeptide(L)'
;MQQESHADRRQVLPQLASPYSHQIFAGQFQFKVRIHSRRNAKSNDPKPATPPAEESPLDQATATEIAESTDNHDNESDDEYPIAADDPKFQPTPDNSTIEPLEVGYLRDELAEHDEFADMPWLEAIDVVATCVHPVIDKDKHGNRVGFCGAKLIRRKKFRRVFHQQMCKPFDESTLMAFDLFDQYGRLKDTYKLHKYLKGSGVWQQQLDEGDILLIEDVSVETHYRRRGLGTAMLKTLFEAAKRKTEGSNFVAILWPQSSKDNHFQDLLKTIVSTSGGLFRADVLDQCDAMATPWARSLGFRRIGLSMWFGLLCTEGHITAVLPIEHDRDPQDLKPVKNILPDSIKCARSDKQFLAAVQRHYRQVETNDLRWLATDHEWNTLLHLASLQFFRKSLAWIMEQSCSTRLLKMRNSSRFKPLEALLEMLEIMRSRKLVGNLVFFNSDEFEGHTLNQARCVALLNHIEIDSEGELEQFRYGCTCDECHYGYISPRMRGILSMAALMEHGRLEEDLLEMSGKEFLEENEWGLLNLPDYSMKYVEHYGAIRKGLVKACRHVAVCLLNGFEPTERMIKVFMGLSEDKQPDLVEKFFRKKANIAGVVGMIMQKASWDDEIHGDGWIRELIDDEEEEDEPTCRNDHEFVLVARKCGYPAAAERLGVMSKGVWLPLA
;
A
#
# COMPACT_ATOMS: atom_id res chain seq x y z
N MET A 1 -3.12 23.39 -55.86
CA MET A 1 -3.47 24.82 -56.00
C MET A 1 -4.33 25.19 -54.82
N GLN A 2 -3.97 26.09 -53.90
CA GLN A 2 -2.72 26.85 -53.62
C GLN A 2 -2.36 26.49 -52.14
N GLN A 3 -1.14 26.29 -51.65
CA GLN A 3 0.18 26.93 -51.79
C GLN A 3 0.29 28.36 -51.23
N GLU A 4 0.58 28.44 -49.93
CA GLU A 4 1.21 29.54 -49.15
C GLU A 4 1.29 29.07 -47.68
N SER A 5 2.24 29.44 -46.82
CA SER A 5 3.69 29.67 -46.96
C SER A 5 4.35 29.41 -45.58
N HIS A 6 5.62 28.98 -45.54
CA HIS A 6 6.33 28.78 -44.27
C HIS A 6 6.63 30.12 -43.55
N ALA A 7 6.34 30.20 -42.25
CA ALA A 7 6.92 31.21 -41.37
C ALA A 7 7.24 30.59 -40.00
N ASP A 8 8.53 30.55 -39.67
CA ASP A 8 9.07 29.94 -38.45
C ASP A 8 8.81 30.83 -37.22
N ARG A 9 8.19 30.28 -36.17
CA ARG A 9 8.03 30.93 -34.87
C ARG A 9 8.12 29.91 -33.74
N ARG A 10 9.31 29.79 -33.15
CA ARG A 10 9.52 29.22 -31.82
C ARG A 10 8.68 29.99 -30.80
N GLN A 11 7.51 29.47 -30.43
CA GLN A 11 6.74 30.00 -29.32
C GLN A 11 7.28 29.46 -27.99
N VAL A 12 7.82 30.38 -27.20
CA VAL A 12 8.20 30.17 -25.80
C VAL A 12 6.97 29.72 -25.01
N LEU A 13 7.10 28.67 -24.19
CA LEU A 13 6.04 28.24 -23.26
C LEU A 13 5.61 29.42 -22.37
N PRO A 14 4.31 29.73 -22.27
CA PRO A 14 3.85 30.78 -21.38
C PRO A 14 4.10 30.38 -19.92
N GLN A 15 4.92 31.17 -19.22
CA GLN A 15 5.05 31.08 -17.76
C GLN A 15 3.66 31.20 -17.12
N LEU A 16 3.38 30.33 -16.15
CA LEU A 16 2.11 30.29 -15.42
C LEU A 16 1.75 31.67 -14.84
N ALA A 17 0.68 32.28 -15.36
CA ALA A 17 0.14 33.51 -14.83
C ALA A 17 -0.37 33.29 -13.39
N SER A 18 0.25 33.95 -12.42
CA SER A 18 -0.08 33.84 -11.01
C SER A 18 -1.51 34.33 -10.70
N PRO A 19 -2.40 33.49 -10.16
CA PRO A 19 -3.70 33.94 -9.69
C PRO A 19 -3.60 34.47 -8.24
N TYR A 20 -3.72 35.79 -8.09
CA TYR A 20 -3.99 36.49 -6.82
C TYR A 20 -3.07 36.17 -5.63
N SER A 21 -1.84 36.67 -5.69
CA SER A 21 -0.98 36.85 -4.51
C SER A 21 -1.53 37.96 -3.59
N HIS A 22 -2.52 37.64 -2.77
CA HIS A 22 -2.79 38.44 -1.57
C HIS A 22 -1.57 38.35 -0.65
N GLN A 23 -0.77 39.41 -0.60
CA GLN A 23 0.36 39.52 0.30
C GLN A 23 -0.12 39.32 1.74
N ILE A 24 0.42 38.31 2.41
CA ILE A 24 0.41 38.24 3.86
C ILE A 24 1.19 39.46 4.33
N PHE A 25 0.61 40.27 5.21
CA PHE A 25 1.33 41.39 5.82
C PHE A 25 2.46 40.82 6.69
N ALA A 26 3.67 40.79 6.13
CA ALA A 26 4.87 40.33 6.82
C ALA A 26 5.02 41.10 8.15
N GLY A 27 5.23 40.37 9.25
CA GLY A 27 5.32 40.92 10.60
C GLY A 27 4.02 40.96 11.43
N GLN A 28 2.83 40.69 10.87
CA GLN A 28 1.59 40.62 11.68
C GLN A 28 1.38 39.29 12.41
N PHE A 29 1.89 38.19 11.85
CA PHE A 29 1.65 36.83 12.34
C PHE A 29 2.96 36.04 12.42
N GLN A 30 3.11 35.27 13.48
CA GLN A 30 4.19 34.30 13.68
C GLN A 30 3.63 32.89 13.53
N PHE A 31 4.42 31.97 12.94
CA PHE A 31 4.08 30.56 12.80
C PHE A 31 5.07 29.73 13.61
N LYS A 32 4.57 28.89 14.52
CA LYS A 32 5.40 27.98 15.31
C LYS A 32 5.06 26.53 14.98
N VAL A 33 6.08 25.75 14.66
CA VAL A 33 5.96 24.29 14.47
C VAL A 33 6.18 23.60 15.80
N ARG A 34 5.38 22.57 16.09
CA ARG A 34 5.54 21.70 17.26
C ARG A 34 5.49 20.24 16.84
N ILE A 35 6.51 19.49 17.21
CA ILE A 35 6.55 18.03 17.07
C ILE A 35 6.22 17.43 18.44
N HIS A 36 5.32 16.44 18.47
CA HIS A 36 4.83 15.87 19.73
C HIS A 36 5.91 15.01 20.40
N SER A 37 6.32 13.91 19.76
CA SER A 37 7.35 13.00 20.29
C SER A 37 8.77 13.36 19.85
N ARG A 38 9.59 13.86 20.79
CA ARG A 38 11.05 14.00 20.62
C ARG A 38 11.75 12.64 20.42
N ARG A 39 11.19 11.56 20.94
CA ARG A 39 11.71 10.19 20.79
C ARG A 39 11.56 9.71 19.35
N ASN A 40 10.39 9.88 18.76
CA ASN A 40 10.10 9.45 17.39
C ASN A 40 10.91 10.27 16.40
N ALA A 41 10.96 11.60 16.58
CA ALA A 41 11.83 12.50 15.83
C ALA A 41 13.29 12.00 15.78
N LYS A 42 13.93 11.77 16.94
CA LYS A 42 15.31 11.25 16.99
C LYS A 42 15.51 9.88 16.29
N SER A 43 14.46 9.08 16.16
CA SER A 43 14.49 7.75 15.53
C SER A 43 14.10 7.77 14.04
N ASN A 44 13.53 8.87 13.56
CA ASN A 44 12.99 9.01 12.21
C ASN A 44 13.71 10.08 11.38
N ASP A 45 14.37 11.03 12.02
CA ASP A 45 15.11 12.09 11.34
C ASP A 45 16.17 11.49 10.41
N PRO A 46 16.24 11.95 9.14
CA PRO A 46 17.25 11.48 8.20
C PRO A 46 18.64 11.62 8.80
N LYS A 47 19.43 10.53 8.76
CA LYS A 47 20.82 10.58 9.22
C LYS A 47 21.60 11.56 8.32
N PRO A 48 22.51 12.37 8.87
CA PRO A 48 23.44 13.14 8.04
C PRO A 48 24.17 12.18 7.11
N ALA A 49 24.30 12.54 5.83
CA ALA A 49 25.13 11.78 4.91
C ALA A 49 26.55 11.71 5.47
N THR A 50 27.06 10.49 5.69
CA THR A 50 28.46 10.29 6.05
C THR A 50 29.30 10.82 4.88
N PRO A 51 30.28 11.71 5.09
CA PRO A 51 31.16 12.12 4.01
C PRO A 51 31.87 10.87 3.46
N PRO A 52 32.10 10.78 2.13
CA PRO A 52 32.85 9.67 1.57
C PRO A 52 34.21 9.56 2.28
N ALA A 53 34.56 8.35 2.70
CA ALA A 53 35.82 8.12 3.40
C ALA A 53 36.98 8.54 2.49
N GLU A 54 37.91 9.34 3.01
CA GLU A 54 39.15 9.66 2.32
C GLU A 54 39.91 8.35 2.05
N GLU A 55 40.13 8.03 0.78
CA GLU A 55 40.92 6.86 0.40
C GLU A 55 42.36 7.05 0.92
N SER A 56 42.77 6.18 1.84
CA SER A 56 44.13 6.19 2.38
C SER A 56 45.12 5.80 1.28
N PRO A 57 46.11 6.65 0.93
CA PRO A 57 47.01 6.38 -0.19
C PRO A 57 48.11 5.39 0.20
N LEU A 58 47.85 4.10 -0.02
CA LEU A 58 48.85 3.04 -0.07
C LEU A 58 48.47 2.02 -1.14
N ASP A 59 48.89 2.29 -2.38
CA ASP A 59 49.70 1.35 -3.19
C ASP A 59 49.82 1.84 -4.64
N GLN A 60 51.03 2.25 -5.04
CA GLN A 60 51.56 1.92 -6.38
C GLN A 60 53.07 2.16 -6.53
N ALA A 61 53.77 1.02 -6.54
CA ALA A 61 54.89 0.65 -7.41
C ALA A 61 56.00 1.68 -7.77
N THR A 62 57.21 1.31 -7.34
CA THR A 62 58.52 1.67 -7.91
C THR A 62 58.67 1.34 -9.41
N ALA A 63 59.19 2.29 -10.21
CA ALA A 63 60.21 2.05 -11.26
C ALA A 63 60.72 3.39 -11.86
N THR A 64 61.88 3.83 -11.37
CA THR A 64 63.10 4.17 -12.14
C THR A 64 62.99 4.47 -13.65
N GLU A 65 63.64 5.43 -14.34
CA GLU A 65 64.47 6.65 -14.11
C GLU A 65 65.14 6.96 -15.49
N ILE A 66 65.63 8.19 -15.71
CA ILE A 66 66.64 8.61 -16.74
C ILE A 66 66.19 8.90 -18.20
N ALA A 67 66.08 10.21 -18.50
CA ALA A 67 66.82 11.02 -19.51
C ALA A 67 66.86 10.61 -21.03
N GLU A 68 67.10 11.48 -22.03
CA GLU A 68 67.30 12.94 -22.12
C GLU A 68 67.16 13.42 -23.61
N SER A 69 67.10 14.75 -23.82
CA SER A 69 67.57 15.51 -25.01
C SER A 69 66.73 15.59 -26.33
N THR A 70 66.38 16.84 -26.68
CA THR A 70 66.53 17.57 -28.00
C THR A 70 65.91 16.95 -29.28
N ASP A 71 65.33 17.65 -30.28
CA ASP A 71 65.27 19.06 -30.72
C ASP A 71 64.31 19.14 -31.96
N ASN A 72 63.81 20.26 -32.54
CA ASN A 72 63.78 21.71 -32.25
C ASN A 72 62.66 22.41 -33.10
N HIS A 73 62.36 23.70 -32.83
CA HIS A 73 61.75 24.76 -33.69
C HIS A 73 60.32 24.62 -34.30
N ASP A 74 59.50 25.68 -34.46
CA ASP A 74 59.46 27.07 -33.92
C ASP A 74 58.09 27.74 -34.21
N ASN A 75 57.66 28.65 -33.29
CA ASN A 75 56.85 29.90 -33.45
C ASN A 75 55.48 29.91 -34.19
N GLU A 76 54.49 30.75 -33.86
CA GLU A 76 54.30 31.94 -32.98
C GLU A 76 52.77 31.98 -32.61
N SER A 77 52.22 32.63 -31.56
CA SER A 77 52.68 33.65 -30.61
C SER A 77 51.86 33.64 -29.28
N ASP A 78 52.51 33.93 -28.15
CA ASP A 78 52.20 34.92 -27.08
C ASP A 78 50.71 35.27 -26.73
N ASP A 79 50.26 35.44 -25.47
CA ASP A 79 50.93 35.78 -24.21
C ASP A 79 50.18 35.26 -22.93
N GLU A 80 50.84 35.26 -21.76
CA GLU A 80 50.37 34.71 -20.47
C GLU A 80 49.90 35.74 -19.39
N TYR A 81 48.87 35.37 -18.61
CA TYR A 81 48.54 35.81 -17.22
C TYR A 81 48.25 37.32 -16.93
N PRO A 82 47.78 37.74 -15.71
CA PRO A 82 47.53 37.00 -14.47
C PRO A 82 46.14 37.22 -13.78
N ILE A 83 45.94 36.51 -12.67
CA ILE A 83 44.86 36.72 -11.68
C ILE A 83 45.28 37.77 -10.64
N ALA A 84 44.48 38.82 -10.41
CA ALA A 84 44.28 39.46 -9.09
C ALA A 84 43.21 40.58 -9.07
N ALA A 85 42.19 40.38 -8.21
CA ALA A 85 41.58 41.33 -7.28
C ALA A 85 40.95 42.70 -7.70
N ASP A 86 39.83 42.98 -7.00
CA ASP A 86 39.33 44.30 -6.56
C ASP A 86 38.86 45.37 -7.58
N ASP A 87 37.62 45.23 -8.06
CA ASP A 87 36.74 46.39 -8.33
C ASP A 87 35.61 46.48 -7.26
N PRO A 88 35.59 47.52 -6.40
CA PRO A 88 34.56 47.71 -5.38
C PRO A 88 33.14 47.97 -5.89
N LYS A 89 32.87 47.99 -7.20
CA LYS A 89 31.56 48.39 -7.78
C LYS A 89 30.65 47.26 -8.26
N PHE A 90 31.08 46.00 -8.16
CA PHE A 90 30.23 44.84 -8.48
C PHE A 90 30.15 43.83 -7.31
N GLN A 91 29.55 44.27 -6.20
CA GLN A 91 28.94 43.31 -5.26
C GLN A 91 27.51 42.98 -5.74
N PRO A 92 27.15 41.70 -5.93
CA PRO A 92 25.76 41.34 -6.10
C PRO A 92 25.00 41.68 -4.81
N THR A 93 23.92 42.45 -4.92
CA THR A 93 22.99 42.65 -3.81
C THR A 93 22.47 41.30 -3.34
N PRO A 94 22.54 40.95 -2.04
CA PRO A 94 21.96 39.72 -1.54
C PRO A 94 20.48 39.67 -1.90
N ASP A 95 20.05 38.60 -2.56
CA ASP A 95 18.62 38.30 -2.66
C ASP A 95 18.09 38.10 -1.24
N ASN A 96 17.09 38.88 -0.84
CA ASN A 96 16.71 39.05 0.55
C ASN A 96 15.77 37.91 1.01
N SER A 97 16.03 36.71 0.50
CA SER A 97 15.32 35.45 0.72
C SER A 97 16.04 34.56 1.73
N THR A 98 16.82 35.16 2.65
CA THR A 98 17.36 34.48 3.84
C THR A 98 16.20 34.04 4.73
N ILE A 99 15.70 32.82 4.49
CA ILE A 99 14.64 32.20 5.29
C ILE A 99 15.12 32.13 6.74
N GLU A 100 14.43 32.82 7.65
CA GLU A 100 14.69 32.70 9.08
C GLU A 100 14.63 31.22 9.50
N PRO A 101 15.52 30.74 10.39
CA PRO A 101 15.51 29.36 10.83
C PRO A 101 14.12 28.97 11.35
N LEU A 102 13.48 28.00 10.69
CA LEU A 102 12.13 27.57 11.06
C LEU A 102 12.14 27.05 12.49
N GLU A 103 11.47 27.75 13.41
CA GLU A 103 11.48 27.43 14.84
C GLU A 103 10.67 26.14 15.11
N VAL A 104 11.29 24.99 14.85
CA VAL A 104 10.75 23.66 15.15
C VAL A 104 10.91 23.42 16.66
N GLY A 105 9.84 23.69 17.39
CA GLY A 105 9.71 23.32 18.79
C GLY A 105 9.29 21.86 18.96
N TYR A 106 9.46 21.36 20.17
CA TYR A 106 8.78 20.15 20.64
C TYR A 106 7.61 20.55 21.54
N LEU A 107 6.68 19.64 21.81
CA LEU A 107 5.82 19.78 22.98
C LEU A 107 6.68 19.89 24.26
N ARG A 108 6.11 20.53 25.29
CA ARG A 108 6.72 20.52 26.63
C ARG A 108 6.68 19.09 27.15
N ASP A 109 7.69 18.66 27.90
CA ASP A 109 7.80 17.27 28.34
C ASP A 109 6.53 16.81 29.12
N GLU A 110 5.94 17.69 29.96
CA GLU A 110 4.64 17.52 30.64
C GLU A 110 3.45 17.17 29.71
N LEU A 111 3.47 17.62 28.45
CA LEU A 111 2.45 17.34 27.45
C LEU A 111 2.83 16.15 26.56
N ALA A 112 4.13 15.89 26.39
CA ALA A 112 4.63 14.73 25.67
C ALA A 112 4.42 13.42 26.44
N GLU A 113 4.33 13.47 27.78
CA GLU A 113 3.86 12.35 28.62
C GLU A 113 2.39 11.97 28.36
N HIS A 114 1.64 12.81 27.64
CA HIS A 114 0.25 12.59 27.25
C HIS A 114 0.07 12.50 25.73
N ASP A 115 1.15 12.36 24.96
CA ASP A 115 1.10 12.09 23.52
C ASP A 115 0.61 10.66 23.27
N GLU A 116 -0.64 10.53 22.80
CA GLU A 116 -1.29 9.25 22.49
C GLU A 116 -0.57 8.45 21.37
N PHE A 117 0.31 9.11 20.61
CA PHE A 117 1.11 8.50 19.55
C PHE A 117 2.56 8.20 19.98
N ALA A 118 2.94 8.41 21.26
CA ALA A 118 4.30 8.21 21.75
C ALA A 118 4.82 6.76 21.57
N ASP A 119 3.93 5.77 21.59
CA ASP A 119 4.23 4.35 21.36
C ASP A 119 4.11 3.91 19.89
N MET A 120 3.91 4.85 18.97
CA MET A 120 3.85 4.62 17.52
C MET A 120 5.13 5.17 16.86
N PRO A 121 6.27 4.44 16.87
CA PRO A 121 7.56 4.97 16.40
C PRO A 121 7.57 5.35 14.93
N TRP A 122 6.63 4.84 14.14
CA TRP A 122 6.43 5.13 12.73
C TRP A 122 5.56 6.37 12.47
N LEU A 123 5.04 7.04 13.51
CA LEU A 123 4.19 8.22 13.40
C LEU A 123 4.83 9.42 14.11
N GLU A 124 4.76 10.59 13.47
CA GLU A 124 5.10 11.88 14.08
C GLU A 124 3.96 12.88 13.88
N ALA A 125 3.31 13.29 14.97
CA ALA A 125 2.33 14.38 14.96
C ALA A 125 3.05 15.75 14.90
N ILE A 126 2.57 16.62 14.01
CA ILE A 126 3.14 17.94 13.71
C ILE A 126 2.02 18.99 13.74
N ASP A 127 2.12 19.94 14.66
CA ASP A 127 1.25 21.12 14.69
C ASP A 127 1.95 22.31 14.02
N VAL A 128 1.18 23.13 13.30
CA VAL A 128 1.55 24.52 12.98
C VAL A 128 0.55 25.46 13.64
N VAL A 129 1.04 26.30 14.55
CA VAL A 129 0.23 27.28 15.28
C VAL A 129 0.52 28.68 14.75
N ALA A 130 -0.49 29.37 14.25
CA ALA A 130 -0.40 30.76 13.85
C ALA A 130 -0.82 31.68 15.01
N THR A 131 0.03 32.64 15.38
CA THR A 131 -0.22 33.61 16.46
C THR A 131 -0.12 35.05 15.99
N CYS A 132 -0.97 35.93 16.49
CA CYS A 132 -0.89 37.37 16.22
C CYS A 132 0.22 38.02 17.07
N VAL A 133 1.09 38.80 16.44
CA VAL A 133 2.21 39.51 17.11
C VAL A 133 1.72 40.71 17.93
N HIS A 134 0.64 41.35 17.47
CA HIS A 134 -0.01 42.48 18.14
C HIS A 134 -1.52 42.22 18.24
N PRO A 135 -2.02 41.62 19.34
CA PRO A 135 -3.45 41.37 19.50
C PRO A 135 -4.24 42.69 19.51
N VAL A 136 -5.26 42.77 18.65
CA VAL A 136 -6.10 43.98 18.45
C VAL A 136 -7.19 44.10 19.53
N ILE A 137 -7.38 43.07 20.35
CA ILE A 137 -8.43 42.97 21.36
C ILE A 137 -7.77 42.74 22.73
N ASP A 138 -8.32 43.38 23.74
CA ASP A 138 -7.80 43.36 25.11
C ASP A 138 -7.88 41.97 25.76
N LYS A 139 -7.12 41.77 26.84
CA LYS A 139 -6.81 40.46 27.44
C LYS A 139 -8.05 39.68 27.91
N ASP A 140 -8.52 38.71 27.14
CA ASP A 140 -9.54 37.75 27.62
C ASP A 140 -9.28 36.28 27.26
N LYS A 141 -8.51 35.62 28.15
CA LYS A 141 -8.44 34.17 28.46
C LYS A 141 -8.15 33.13 27.37
N HIS A 142 -8.25 33.47 26.10
CA HIS A 142 -7.85 32.61 24.97
C HIS A 142 -6.59 33.20 24.37
N GLY A 143 -5.50 32.41 24.29
CA GLY A 143 -4.19 32.92 23.89
C GLY A 143 -4.16 33.45 22.46
N ASN A 144 -3.09 34.14 22.07
CA ASN A 144 -2.90 34.82 20.77
C ASN A 144 -2.98 33.92 19.50
N ARG A 145 -3.41 32.66 19.60
CA ARG A 145 -3.58 31.70 18.50
C ARG A 145 -4.75 32.12 17.62
N VAL A 146 -4.47 32.49 16.37
CA VAL A 146 -5.47 32.88 15.35
C VAL A 146 -5.70 31.80 14.27
N GLY A 147 -4.88 30.75 14.28
CA GLY A 147 -5.02 29.59 13.41
C GLY A 147 -4.25 28.37 13.92
N PHE A 148 -4.68 27.19 13.48
CA PHE A 148 -4.09 25.91 13.82
C PHE A 148 -4.14 24.98 12.60
N CYS A 149 -3.06 24.22 12.40
CA CYS A 149 -2.98 23.13 11.44
C CYS A 149 -2.44 21.90 12.18
N GLY A 150 -3.16 20.77 12.13
CA GLY A 150 -2.74 19.50 12.71
C GLY A 150 -2.49 18.45 11.62
N ALA A 151 -1.39 17.71 11.72
CA ALA A 151 -1.02 16.69 10.73
C ALA A 151 -0.20 15.54 11.34
N LYS A 152 -0.21 14.39 10.66
CA LYS A 152 0.52 13.17 11.02
C LYS A 152 1.44 12.76 9.87
N LEU A 153 2.73 12.66 10.15
CA LEU A 153 3.74 12.14 9.22
C LEU A 153 3.98 10.66 9.51
N ILE A 154 3.64 9.81 8.54
CA ILE A 154 3.49 8.36 8.66
C ILE A 154 4.56 7.66 7.82
N ARG A 155 5.46 6.94 8.50
CA ARG A 155 6.62 6.23 7.92
C ARG A 155 6.25 4.85 7.38
N ARG A 156 5.30 4.78 6.43
CA ARG A 156 4.67 3.50 6.02
C ARG A 156 5.66 2.39 5.63
N LYS A 157 6.80 2.73 5.03
CA LYS A 157 7.85 1.75 4.68
C LYS A 157 8.34 0.95 5.89
N LYS A 158 8.41 1.56 7.08
CA LYS A 158 8.87 0.91 8.33
C LYS A 158 7.94 -0.20 8.85
N PHE A 159 6.72 -0.32 8.31
CA PHE A 159 5.73 -1.28 8.77
C PHE A 159 4.84 -1.85 7.65
N ARG A 160 5.31 -1.77 6.40
CA ARG A 160 4.55 -2.06 5.16
C ARG A 160 3.77 -3.37 5.22
N ARG A 161 4.43 -4.48 5.54
CA ARG A 161 3.83 -5.82 5.74
C ARG A 161 2.57 -5.84 6.63
N VAL A 162 2.51 -4.97 7.63
CA VAL A 162 1.43 -4.89 8.64
C VAL A 162 0.72 -3.54 8.60
N PHE A 163 0.63 -2.92 7.41
CA PHE A 163 0.15 -1.55 7.26
C PHE A 163 -1.25 -1.33 7.84
N HIS A 164 -2.28 -2.07 7.40
CA HIS A 164 -3.64 -1.92 7.96
C HIS A 164 -3.69 -2.18 9.48
N GLN A 165 -2.95 -3.18 9.97
CA GLN A 165 -2.90 -3.50 11.39
C GLN A 165 -2.29 -2.38 12.25
N GLN A 166 -1.23 -1.71 11.77
CA GLN A 166 -0.68 -0.54 12.47
C GLN A 166 -1.58 0.68 12.31
N MET A 167 -2.15 0.90 11.12
CA MET A 167 -3.04 2.05 10.86
C MET A 167 -4.36 1.98 11.63
N CYS A 168 -4.79 0.80 12.10
CA CYS A 168 -5.86 0.72 13.10
C CYS A 168 -5.52 1.49 14.38
N LYS A 169 -4.25 1.46 14.85
CA LYS A 169 -3.80 2.01 16.16
C LYS A 169 -4.30 3.43 16.43
N PRO A 170 -4.07 4.39 15.54
CA PRO A 170 -4.76 5.67 15.57
C PRO A 170 -6.21 5.50 15.11
N PHE A 171 -7.16 5.45 16.05
CA PHE A 171 -8.58 5.27 15.73
C PHE A 171 -9.25 6.60 15.31
N ASP A 172 -8.79 7.14 14.19
CA ASP A 172 -9.11 8.49 13.73
C ASP A 172 -9.15 8.58 12.19
N GLU A 173 -8.98 9.79 11.64
CA GLU A 173 -8.97 10.03 10.20
C GLU A 173 -7.92 9.17 9.46
N SER A 174 -6.82 8.80 10.11
CA SER A 174 -5.79 7.97 9.52
C SER A 174 -6.18 6.50 9.35
N THR A 175 -7.03 5.95 10.25
CA THR A 175 -7.71 4.66 10.06
C THR A 175 -8.61 4.71 8.82
N LEU A 176 -9.41 5.78 8.65
CA LEU A 176 -10.28 5.93 7.49
C LEU A 176 -9.50 6.02 6.19
N MET A 177 -8.42 6.81 6.16
CA MET A 177 -7.53 6.94 5.00
C MET A 177 -6.92 5.59 4.60
N ALA A 178 -6.40 4.84 5.58
CA ALA A 178 -5.76 3.55 5.35
C ALA A 178 -6.70 2.53 4.71
N PHE A 179 -7.93 2.40 5.24
CA PHE A 179 -8.89 1.42 4.73
C PHE A 179 -9.68 1.86 3.49
N ASP A 180 -9.81 3.16 3.22
CA ASP A 180 -10.42 3.66 1.98
C ASP A 180 -9.43 3.50 0.82
N LEU A 181 -8.27 4.17 0.89
CA LEU A 181 -7.34 4.33 -0.23
C LEU A 181 -6.43 3.13 -0.50
N PHE A 182 -5.95 2.46 0.54
CA PHE A 182 -4.78 1.57 0.44
C PHE A 182 -5.14 0.09 0.65
N ASP A 183 -4.35 -0.80 0.04
CA ASP A 183 -4.33 -2.24 0.31
C ASP A 183 -3.71 -2.53 1.69
N GLN A 184 -3.71 -3.80 2.10
CA GLN A 184 -3.17 -4.21 3.40
C GLN A 184 -1.67 -3.94 3.60
N TYR A 185 -0.96 -3.59 2.52
CA TYR A 185 0.47 -3.27 2.49
C TYR A 185 0.74 -1.77 2.29
N GLY A 186 -0.28 -0.93 2.22
CA GLY A 186 -0.12 0.51 2.04
C GLY A 186 0.10 0.94 0.58
N ARG A 187 -0.13 0.07 -0.41
CA ARG A 187 -0.18 0.44 -1.83
C ARG A 187 -1.56 0.98 -2.18
N LEU A 188 -1.68 1.90 -3.14
CA LEU A 188 -2.98 2.40 -3.59
C LEU A 188 -3.79 1.25 -4.21
N LYS A 189 -5.05 1.06 -3.78
CA LYS A 189 -5.91 -0.03 -4.27
C LYS A 189 -6.11 0.01 -5.78
N ASP A 190 -6.26 -1.16 -6.40
CA ASP A 190 -6.57 -1.28 -7.83
C ASP A 190 -7.91 -0.67 -8.23
N THR A 191 -8.84 -0.54 -7.29
CA THR A 191 -10.08 0.25 -7.43
C THR A 191 -9.79 1.71 -7.83
N TYR A 192 -8.65 2.27 -7.44
CA TYR A 192 -8.21 3.63 -7.81
C TYR A 192 -7.15 3.69 -8.92
N LYS A 193 -6.56 2.55 -9.30
CA LYS A 193 -5.62 2.42 -10.44
C LYS A 193 -6.32 2.02 -11.73
N LEU A 194 -7.04 0.90 -11.69
CA LEU A 194 -7.54 0.15 -12.85
C LEU A 194 -9.03 0.37 -13.10
N HIS A 195 -9.87 0.44 -12.06
CA HIS A 195 -11.33 0.42 -12.25
C HIS A 195 -11.83 1.59 -13.11
N LYS A 196 -12.64 1.25 -14.13
CA LYS A 196 -13.11 2.14 -15.22
C LYS A 196 -13.65 3.51 -14.78
N TYR A 197 -14.22 3.61 -13.58
CA TYR A 197 -14.81 4.84 -13.05
C TYR A 197 -14.12 5.33 -11.78
N LEU A 198 -13.86 4.44 -10.82
CA LEU A 198 -13.36 4.83 -9.49
C LEU A 198 -11.92 5.33 -9.52
N LYS A 199 -11.12 5.02 -10.55
CA LYS A 199 -9.81 5.64 -10.78
C LYS A 199 -9.86 7.15 -11.04
N GLY A 200 -11.03 7.74 -11.26
CA GLY A 200 -11.19 9.19 -11.43
C GLY A 200 -10.40 9.70 -12.65
N SER A 201 -9.48 10.63 -12.42
CA SER A 201 -8.51 11.10 -13.42
C SER A 201 -7.50 10.01 -13.85
N GLY A 202 -7.29 8.99 -13.02
CA GLY A 202 -6.30 7.94 -13.23
C GLY A 202 -4.85 8.44 -13.15
N VAL A 203 -4.60 9.61 -12.55
CA VAL A 203 -3.28 10.26 -12.56
C VAL A 203 -2.29 9.72 -11.51
N TRP A 204 -2.81 9.12 -10.43
CA TRP A 204 -2.02 8.72 -9.27
C TRP A 204 -1.27 7.40 -9.48
N GLN A 205 -1.98 6.35 -9.91
CA GLN A 205 -1.39 5.03 -10.21
C GLN A 205 -0.40 4.54 -9.13
N GLN A 206 0.78 4.04 -9.50
CA GLN A 206 1.83 3.58 -8.59
C GLN A 206 2.55 4.73 -7.84
N GLN A 207 2.35 6.01 -8.22
CA GLN A 207 3.00 7.15 -7.52
C GLN A 207 2.57 7.27 -6.06
N LEU A 208 1.43 6.66 -5.69
CA LEU A 208 0.94 6.59 -4.32
C LEU A 208 1.34 5.30 -3.58
N ASP A 209 2.10 4.39 -4.18
CA ASP A 209 2.54 3.16 -3.51
C ASP A 209 3.73 3.38 -2.58
N GLU A 210 4.58 4.39 -2.87
CA GLU A 210 5.85 4.65 -2.18
C GLU A 210 5.97 6.04 -1.52
N GLY A 211 6.99 6.19 -0.67
CA GLY A 211 7.25 7.41 0.10
C GLY A 211 6.38 7.55 1.36
N ASP A 212 6.69 8.53 2.19
CA ASP A 212 5.95 8.76 3.44
C ASP A 212 4.62 9.50 3.21
N ILE A 213 3.66 9.35 4.13
CA ILE A 213 2.36 10.02 4.04
C ILE A 213 2.29 11.14 5.08
N LEU A 214 2.03 12.36 4.64
CA LEU A 214 1.69 13.50 5.49
C LEU A 214 0.17 13.70 5.46
N LEU A 215 -0.55 13.10 6.39
CA LEU A 215 -1.99 13.29 6.54
C LEU A 215 -2.27 14.63 7.25
N ILE A 216 -3.05 15.51 6.63
CA ILE A 216 -3.51 16.78 7.21
C ILE A 216 -4.95 16.60 7.66
N GLU A 217 -5.16 16.61 8.98
CA GLU A 217 -6.46 16.35 9.60
C GLU A 217 -7.20 17.68 9.82
N ASP A 218 -6.56 18.62 10.52
CA ASP A 218 -7.18 19.89 10.91
C ASP A 218 -6.53 21.08 10.21
N VAL A 219 -7.35 21.98 9.65
CA VAL A 219 -6.92 23.34 9.29
C VAL A 219 -7.99 24.34 9.68
N SER A 220 -7.76 25.08 10.78
CA SER A 220 -8.69 26.08 11.31
C SER A 220 -8.08 27.47 11.32
N VAL A 221 -8.89 28.46 10.95
CA VAL A 221 -8.56 29.89 11.06
C VAL A 221 -9.74 30.61 11.69
N GLU A 222 -9.45 31.39 12.74
CA GLU A 222 -10.46 32.19 13.44
C GLU A 222 -11.19 33.14 12.48
N THR A 223 -12.50 33.29 12.66
CA THR A 223 -13.39 33.95 11.70
C THR A 223 -12.93 35.37 11.30
N HIS A 224 -12.40 36.15 12.25
CA HIS A 224 -11.91 37.52 12.01
C HIS A 224 -10.59 37.60 11.22
N TYR A 225 -9.84 36.49 11.14
CA TYR A 225 -8.55 36.38 10.47
C TYR A 225 -8.60 35.56 9.16
N ARG A 226 -9.78 35.01 8.82
CA ARG A 226 -10.03 34.31 7.53
C ARG A 226 -9.78 35.24 6.33
N ARG A 227 -9.55 34.62 5.16
CA ARG A 227 -9.26 35.27 3.86
C ARG A 227 -7.95 36.11 3.81
N ARG A 228 -7.08 36.04 4.84
CA ARG A 228 -5.76 36.70 4.90
C ARG A 228 -4.57 35.80 4.52
N GLY A 229 -4.81 34.69 3.81
CA GLY A 229 -3.76 33.73 3.43
C GLY A 229 -3.22 32.82 4.54
N LEU A 230 -3.71 32.92 5.78
CA LEU A 230 -3.17 32.17 6.94
C LEU A 230 -3.17 30.65 6.76
N GLY A 231 -4.24 30.04 6.23
CA GLY A 231 -4.28 28.58 5.97
C GLY A 231 -3.21 28.12 4.98
N THR A 232 -3.00 28.90 3.90
CA THR A 232 -1.93 28.68 2.93
C THR A 232 -0.55 28.82 3.56
N ALA A 233 -0.36 29.79 4.46
CA ALA A 233 0.90 29.99 5.18
C ALA A 233 1.21 28.81 6.11
N MET A 234 0.23 28.38 6.92
CA MET A 234 0.40 27.24 7.82
C MET A 234 0.76 25.96 7.07
N LEU A 235 0.12 25.67 5.92
CA LEU A 235 0.46 24.50 5.12
C LEU A 235 1.84 24.59 4.46
N LYS A 236 2.28 25.77 4.00
CA LYS A 236 3.66 25.96 3.53
C LYS A 236 4.68 25.70 4.64
N THR A 237 4.43 26.21 5.84
CA THR A 237 5.25 25.93 7.04
C THR A 237 5.25 24.45 7.41
N LEU A 238 4.11 23.78 7.31
CA LEU A 238 3.98 22.34 7.56
C LEU A 238 4.79 21.51 6.56
N PHE A 239 4.64 21.77 5.25
CA PHE A 239 5.39 21.06 4.22
C PHE A 239 6.89 21.22 4.40
N GLU A 240 7.34 22.42 4.75
CA GLU A 240 8.76 22.69 4.99
C GLU A 240 9.30 22.01 6.26
N ALA A 241 8.46 21.76 7.27
CA ALA A 241 8.80 20.88 8.38
C ALA A 241 8.86 19.40 7.94
N ALA A 242 7.88 18.93 7.17
CA ALA A 242 7.80 17.55 6.67
C ALA A 242 8.96 17.17 5.74
N LYS A 243 9.41 18.08 4.86
CA LYS A 243 10.61 17.86 4.01
C LYS A 243 11.85 17.56 4.85
N ARG A 244 12.18 18.41 5.82
CA ARG A 244 13.36 18.24 6.71
C ARG A 244 13.28 16.96 7.55
N LYS A 245 12.08 16.45 7.74
CA LYS A 245 11.80 15.22 8.47
C LYS A 245 11.87 13.97 7.60
N THR A 246 11.95 14.08 6.28
CA THR A 246 11.73 12.95 5.37
C THR A 246 12.93 12.68 4.49
N GLU A 247 13.29 11.40 4.35
CA GLU A 247 14.40 10.97 3.50
C GLU A 247 14.15 11.37 2.03
N GLY A 248 15.16 11.94 1.38
CA GLY A 248 15.01 12.54 0.04
C GLY A 248 13.99 13.70 -0.06
N SER A 249 13.41 14.18 1.04
CA SER A 249 12.24 15.08 1.05
C SER A 249 11.02 14.55 0.26
N ASN A 250 10.87 13.22 0.19
CA ASN A 250 9.86 12.53 -0.61
C ASN A 250 8.63 12.11 0.21
N PHE A 251 7.49 12.78 0.03
CA PHE A 251 6.23 12.41 0.68
C PHE A 251 5.00 12.76 -0.18
N VAL A 252 3.89 12.07 0.08
CA VAL A 252 2.56 12.52 -0.37
C VAL A 252 1.85 13.22 0.78
N ALA A 253 1.41 14.45 0.57
CA ALA A 253 0.45 15.10 1.47
C ALA A 253 -0.97 14.64 1.10
N ILE A 254 -1.74 14.17 2.07
CA ILE A 254 -3.13 13.72 1.89
C ILE A 254 -4.03 14.52 2.82
N LEU A 255 -5.21 14.91 2.35
CA LEU A 255 -6.25 15.54 3.18
C LEU A 255 -7.65 15.18 2.71
N TRP A 256 -8.62 15.17 3.62
CA TRP A 256 -10.05 15.22 3.29
C TRP A 256 -10.54 16.67 3.48
N PRO A 257 -11.03 17.38 2.43
CA PRO A 257 -11.34 18.80 2.52
C PRO A 257 -12.73 19.11 3.12
N GLN A 258 -13.30 18.25 3.98
CA GLN A 258 -14.60 18.50 4.62
C GLN A 258 -14.41 19.29 5.92
N SER A 259 -15.14 20.40 6.10
CA SER A 259 -15.02 21.23 7.32
C SER A 259 -15.72 20.67 8.57
N SER A 260 -16.52 19.60 8.43
CA SER A 260 -17.36 19.02 9.50
C SER A 260 -17.17 17.51 9.63
N LYS A 261 -15.92 17.05 9.72
CA LYS A 261 -15.51 15.64 9.70
C LYS A 261 -16.20 14.80 10.78
N ASP A 262 -16.18 15.28 12.03
CA ASP A 262 -16.68 14.59 13.23
C ASP A 262 -18.12 14.09 13.07
N ASN A 263 -18.98 14.91 12.47
CA ASN A 263 -20.40 14.61 12.25
C ASN A 263 -20.64 13.38 11.36
N HIS A 264 -19.62 12.95 10.61
CA HIS A 264 -19.73 11.86 9.63
C HIS A 264 -18.82 10.67 9.95
N PHE A 265 -17.93 10.77 10.94
CA PHE A 265 -16.90 9.78 11.22
C PHE A 265 -17.47 8.36 11.41
N GLN A 266 -18.56 8.23 12.18
CA GLN A 266 -19.19 6.93 12.46
C GLN A 266 -19.84 6.30 11.22
N ASP A 267 -20.50 7.11 10.37
CA ASP A 267 -21.11 6.62 9.12
C ASP A 267 -20.05 6.25 8.08
N LEU A 268 -18.94 7.00 8.03
CA LEU A 268 -17.78 6.69 7.19
C LEU A 268 -17.08 5.41 7.62
N LEU A 269 -16.77 5.28 8.91
CA LEU A 269 -16.21 4.06 9.51
C LEU A 269 -17.08 2.85 9.17
N LYS A 270 -18.39 2.96 9.37
CA LYS A 270 -19.34 1.90 9.02
C LYS A 270 -19.38 1.61 7.51
N THR A 271 -19.22 2.62 6.65
CA THR A 271 -19.22 2.42 5.19
C THR A 271 -17.94 1.74 4.70
N ILE A 272 -16.78 2.18 5.19
CA ILE A 272 -15.46 1.72 4.74
C ILE A 272 -15.09 0.38 5.39
N VAL A 273 -15.39 0.19 6.68
CA VAL A 273 -14.82 -0.90 7.47
C VAL A 273 -15.79 -2.08 7.65
N SER A 274 -17.10 -1.86 7.60
CA SER A 274 -18.10 -2.92 7.79
C SER A 274 -18.15 -3.91 6.62
N THR A 275 -18.50 -5.16 6.91
CA THR A 275 -18.76 -6.23 5.92
C THR A 275 -20.08 -6.01 5.15
N SER A 276 -20.47 -4.76 4.90
CA SER A 276 -21.71 -4.40 4.20
C SER A 276 -21.60 -4.55 2.69
N GLY A 277 -20.39 -4.44 2.11
CA GLY A 277 -20.17 -4.63 0.66
C GLY A 277 -20.95 -3.67 -0.24
N GLY A 278 -21.35 -2.50 0.27
CA GLY A 278 -22.27 -1.60 -0.43
C GLY A 278 -23.77 -1.82 -0.14
N LEU A 279 -24.12 -2.58 0.90
CA LEU A 279 -25.46 -2.55 1.53
C LEU A 279 -25.74 -1.23 2.29
N PHE A 280 -24.73 -0.38 2.45
CA PHE A 280 -24.82 0.96 3.02
C PHE A 280 -23.70 1.84 2.46
N ARG A 281 -24.01 3.09 2.10
CA ARG A 281 -23.03 4.12 1.71
C ARG A 281 -23.38 5.44 2.39
N ALA A 282 -22.44 6.00 3.14
CA ALA A 282 -22.61 7.32 3.73
C ALA A 282 -22.70 8.43 2.66
N ASP A 283 -23.78 9.22 2.70
CA ASP A 283 -24.07 10.32 1.76
C ASP A 283 -22.91 11.33 1.62
N VAL A 284 -22.12 11.52 2.68
CA VAL A 284 -20.98 12.45 2.70
C VAL A 284 -19.91 12.10 1.66
N LEU A 285 -19.81 10.84 1.24
CA LEU A 285 -18.82 10.38 0.26
C LEU A 285 -19.02 10.95 -1.15
N ASP A 286 -20.22 11.43 -1.44
CA ASP A 286 -20.55 12.08 -2.72
C ASP A 286 -20.76 13.60 -2.55
N GLN A 287 -20.59 14.14 -1.33
CA GLN A 287 -20.65 15.57 -1.05
C GLN A 287 -19.26 16.23 -1.18
N CYS A 288 -19.24 17.50 -1.57
CA CYS A 288 -18.03 18.32 -1.61
C CYS A 288 -18.24 19.60 -0.82
N ASP A 289 -17.32 19.93 0.10
CA ASP A 289 -17.35 21.20 0.82
C ASP A 289 -17.17 22.35 -0.18
N ALA A 290 -18.17 23.21 -0.32
CA ALA A 290 -18.20 24.27 -1.30
C ALA A 290 -17.11 25.34 -1.10
N MET A 291 -16.52 25.45 0.11
CA MET A 291 -15.49 26.43 0.45
C MET A 291 -14.10 25.80 0.56
N ALA A 292 -14.00 24.65 1.22
CA ALA A 292 -12.72 23.98 1.46
C ALA A 292 -12.24 23.17 0.25
N THR A 293 -13.13 22.60 -0.58
CA THR A 293 -12.70 21.89 -1.82
C THR A 293 -11.99 22.83 -2.81
N PRO A 294 -12.52 24.04 -3.15
CA PRO A 294 -11.79 24.97 -4.03
C PRO A 294 -10.50 25.51 -3.40
N TRP A 295 -10.45 25.63 -2.07
CA TRP A 295 -9.25 26.06 -1.35
C TRP A 295 -8.14 25.01 -1.39
N ALA A 296 -8.45 23.73 -1.15
CA ALA A 296 -7.48 22.64 -1.32
C ALA A 296 -6.94 22.60 -2.76
N ARG A 297 -7.83 22.69 -3.76
CA ARG A 297 -7.45 22.74 -5.18
C ARG A 297 -6.50 23.90 -5.52
N SER A 298 -6.69 25.08 -4.93
CA SER A 298 -5.83 26.25 -5.16
C SER A 298 -4.42 26.10 -4.58
N LEU A 299 -4.23 25.16 -3.64
CA LEU A 299 -2.93 24.79 -3.08
C LEU A 299 -2.21 23.69 -3.88
N GLY A 300 -2.83 23.18 -4.95
CA GLY A 300 -2.29 22.13 -5.81
C GLY A 300 -2.86 20.73 -5.56
N PHE A 301 -3.64 20.53 -4.49
CA PHE A 301 -4.24 19.23 -4.17
C PHE A 301 -5.23 18.76 -5.24
N ARG A 302 -5.26 17.44 -5.50
CA ARG A 302 -6.13 16.80 -6.52
C ARG A 302 -6.77 15.54 -5.95
N ARG A 303 -7.97 15.20 -6.40
CA ARG A 303 -8.72 14.06 -5.85
C ARG A 303 -8.02 12.74 -6.14
N ILE A 304 -7.96 11.85 -5.15
CA ILE A 304 -7.44 10.49 -5.30
C ILE A 304 -8.57 9.60 -5.80
N GLY A 305 -8.57 9.31 -7.10
CA GLY A 305 -9.65 8.59 -7.76
C GLY A 305 -11.00 9.32 -7.66
N LEU A 306 -12.05 8.58 -7.28
CA LEU A 306 -13.34 9.12 -6.84
C LEU A 306 -13.56 8.93 -5.33
N SER A 307 -12.49 8.89 -4.54
CA SER A 307 -12.58 8.90 -3.07
C SER A 307 -12.88 10.30 -2.52
N MET A 308 -13.06 10.41 -1.20
CA MET A 308 -13.18 11.69 -0.50
C MET A 308 -11.83 12.43 -0.37
N TRP A 309 -10.71 11.73 -0.58
CA TRP A 309 -9.36 12.21 -0.31
C TRP A 309 -8.77 12.99 -1.47
N PHE A 310 -7.91 13.94 -1.11
CA PHE A 310 -7.10 14.71 -2.02
C PHE A 310 -5.63 14.51 -1.69
N GLY A 311 -4.81 14.30 -2.71
CA GLY A 311 -3.36 14.16 -2.60
C GLY A 311 -2.62 15.36 -3.19
N LEU A 312 -1.38 15.54 -2.77
CA LEU A 312 -0.38 16.45 -3.35
C LEU A 312 1.00 15.80 -3.21
N LEU A 313 1.74 15.69 -4.31
CA LEU A 313 3.04 15.03 -4.31
C LEU A 313 4.17 16.01 -3.98
N CYS A 314 5.11 15.60 -3.13
CA CYS A 314 6.39 16.25 -2.90
C CYS A 314 7.51 15.27 -3.27
N THR A 315 8.23 15.58 -4.34
CA THR A 315 9.35 14.76 -4.86
C THR A 315 10.60 15.62 -4.88
N GLU A 316 11.70 15.14 -4.29
CA GLU A 316 12.98 15.86 -4.17
C GLU A 316 12.80 17.25 -3.51
N GLY A 317 11.82 17.37 -2.60
CA GLY A 317 11.45 18.64 -1.95
C GLY A 317 10.66 19.62 -2.84
N HIS A 318 10.40 19.27 -4.11
CA HIS A 318 9.54 20.01 -5.03
C HIS A 318 8.09 19.55 -4.92
N ILE A 319 7.19 20.50 -4.63
CA ILE A 319 5.75 20.26 -4.58
C ILE A 319 5.19 20.38 -6.00
N THR A 320 4.65 19.29 -6.53
CA THR A 320 4.12 19.21 -7.90
C THR A 320 2.63 18.91 -7.90
N ALA A 321 1.85 19.79 -8.54
CA ALA A 321 0.45 19.52 -8.80
C ALA A 321 0.36 18.48 -9.93
N VAL A 322 -0.04 17.25 -9.59
CA VAL A 322 -0.05 16.09 -10.51
C VAL A 322 -1.02 16.28 -11.70
N LEU A 323 -1.96 17.22 -11.59
CA LEU A 323 -2.97 17.50 -12.61
C LEU A 323 -3.34 19.00 -12.64
N PRO A 324 -3.72 19.58 -13.80
CA PRO A 324 -4.35 20.90 -13.83
C PRO A 324 -5.72 20.93 -13.11
N ILE A 325 -6.20 22.11 -12.74
CA ILE A 325 -7.38 22.27 -11.87
C ILE A 325 -8.68 21.89 -12.60
N GLU A 326 -8.74 22.18 -13.89
CA GLU A 326 -9.88 21.97 -14.79
C GLU A 326 -10.08 20.50 -15.20
N HIS A 327 -9.07 19.67 -14.94
CA HIS A 327 -9.11 18.22 -15.13
C HIS A 327 -9.45 17.46 -13.84
N ASP A 328 -9.41 18.11 -12.68
CA ASP A 328 -9.83 17.55 -11.39
C ASP A 328 -11.36 17.59 -11.27
N ARG A 329 -12.00 16.42 -11.23
CA ARG A 329 -13.46 16.31 -11.26
C ARG A 329 -14.01 15.78 -9.95
N ASP A 330 -15.11 16.37 -9.52
CA ASP A 330 -15.88 15.86 -8.39
C ASP A 330 -16.73 14.64 -8.79
N PRO A 331 -17.09 13.76 -7.83
CA PRO A 331 -18.05 12.71 -8.06
C PRO A 331 -19.36 13.31 -8.58
N GLN A 332 -19.90 12.76 -9.66
CA GLN A 332 -21.16 13.26 -10.22
C GLN A 332 -22.35 12.88 -9.34
N ASP A 333 -23.26 13.84 -9.14
CA ASP A 333 -24.59 13.61 -8.56
C ASP A 333 -25.33 12.53 -9.35
N LEU A 334 -25.47 11.37 -8.72
CA LEU A 334 -26.18 10.24 -9.29
C LEU A 334 -27.68 10.41 -9.02
N LYS A 335 -28.47 10.42 -10.10
CA LYS A 335 -29.91 10.70 -10.01
C LYS A 335 -30.64 9.49 -9.40
N PRO A 336 -31.53 9.70 -8.41
CA PRO A 336 -32.20 8.60 -7.72
C PRO A 336 -33.05 7.76 -8.68
N VAL A 337 -32.98 6.43 -8.51
CA VAL A 337 -33.72 5.46 -9.31
C VAL A 337 -35.22 5.54 -8.99
N LYS A 338 -36.06 5.72 -10.00
CA LYS A 338 -37.51 5.90 -9.84
C LYS A 338 -38.28 4.60 -9.48
N ASN A 339 -37.66 3.44 -9.67
CA ASN A 339 -38.28 2.13 -9.43
C ASN A 339 -37.64 1.48 -8.19
N ILE A 340 -38.44 1.27 -7.14
CA ILE A 340 -37.98 0.72 -5.85
C ILE A 340 -38.37 -0.76 -5.74
N LEU A 341 -37.48 -1.59 -5.20
CA LEU A 341 -37.73 -3.00 -4.93
C LEU A 341 -38.82 -3.22 -3.86
N PRO A 342 -39.71 -4.21 -4.06
CA PRO A 342 -40.72 -4.59 -3.07
C PRO A 342 -40.13 -4.93 -1.69
N ASP A 343 -40.79 -4.52 -0.61
CA ASP A 343 -40.34 -4.75 0.77
C ASP A 343 -40.17 -6.24 1.10
N SER A 344 -40.98 -7.12 0.50
CA SER A 344 -40.84 -8.57 0.67
C SER A 344 -39.50 -9.13 0.17
N ILE A 345 -38.78 -8.41 -0.68
CA ILE A 345 -37.44 -8.78 -1.18
C ILE A 345 -36.37 -8.16 -0.27
N LYS A 346 -36.47 -6.84 0.02
CA LYS A 346 -35.53 -6.11 0.89
C LYS A 346 -35.50 -6.66 2.33
N CYS A 347 -36.63 -7.13 2.84
CA CYS A 347 -36.77 -7.66 4.19
C CYS A 347 -36.56 -9.19 4.28
N ALA A 348 -36.20 -9.88 3.20
CA ALA A 348 -35.88 -11.30 3.26
C ALA A 348 -34.66 -11.55 4.17
N ARG A 349 -34.64 -12.70 4.85
CA ARG A 349 -33.56 -13.11 5.79
C ARG A 349 -32.99 -14.49 5.46
N SER A 350 -33.37 -15.06 4.31
CA SER A 350 -32.85 -16.34 3.82
C SER A 350 -33.07 -16.47 2.31
N ASP A 351 -32.22 -17.24 1.65
CA ASP A 351 -32.30 -17.57 0.21
C ASP A 351 -33.70 -18.09 -0.17
N LYS A 352 -34.31 -18.96 0.65
CA LYS A 352 -35.67 -19.47 0.43
C LYS A 352 -36.74 -18.37 0.44
N GLN A 353 -36.64 -17.41 1.36
CA GLN A 353 -37.59 -16.28 1.44
C GLN A 353 -37.38 -15.32 0.27
N PHE A 354 -36.12 -15.01 -0.05
CA PHE A 354 -35.75 -14.11 -1.14
C PHE A 354 -36.23 -14.68 -2.49
N LEU A 355 -35.88 -15.94 -2.81
CA LEU A 355 -36.33 -16.63 -4.01
C LEU A 355 -37.87 -16.65 -4.13
N ALA A 356 -38.58 -16.96 -3.05
CA ALA A 356 -40.05 -16.96 -3.04
C ALA A 356 -40.64 -15.55 -3.27
N ALA A 357 -40.01 -14.50 -2.75
CA ALA A 357 -40.42 -13.12 -2.97
C ALA A 357 -40.12 -12.66 -4.41
N VAL A 358 -38.92 -12.93 -4.92
CA VAL A 358 -38.54 -12.63 -6.31
C VAL A 358 -39.47 -13.35 -7.28
N GLN A 359 -39.66 -14.66 -7.14
CA GLN A 359 -40.54 -15.42 -8.03
C GLN A 359 -42.00 -14.93 -7.97
N ARG A 360 -42.51 -14.46 -6.82
CA ARG A 360 -43.86 -13.88 -6.73
C ARG A 360 -44.00 -12.62 -7.58
N HIS A 361 -42.99 -11.75 -7.58
CA HIS A 361 -43.05 -10.45 -8.27
C HIS A 361 -42.58 -10.50 -9.72
N TYR A 362 -41.70 -11.45 -10.08
CA TYR A 362 -40.93 -11.43 -11.32
C TYR A 362 -41.13 -12.63 -12.26
N ARG A 363 -41.68 -13.77 -11.79
CA ARG A 363 -41.80 -15.00 -12.63
C ARG A 363 -42.63 -14.82 -13.91
N GLN A 364 -43.58 -13.89 -13.91
CA GLN A 364 -44.46 -13.58 -15.06
C GLN A 364 -44.15 -12.21 -15.68
N VAL A 365 -42.96 -11.65 -15.42
CA VAL A 365 -42.58 -10.31 -15.87
C VAL A 365 -41.73 -10.41 -17.13
N GLU A 366 -42.19 -9.75 -18.19
CA GLU A 366 -41.46 -9.72 -19.46
C GLU A 366 -40.04 -9.17 -19.30
N THR A 367 -39.14 -9.65 -20.14
CA THR A 367 -37.68 -9.48 -20.00
C THR A 367 -37.22 -8.04 -20.22
N ASN A 368 -37.99 -7.26 -20.98
CA ASN A 368 -37.76 -5.84 -21.24
C ASN A 368 -38.39 -4.91 -20.17
N ASP A 369 -39.21 -5.43 -19.26
CA ASP A 369 -39.94 -4.64 -18.26
C ASP A 369 -38.96 -3.85 -17.36
N LEU A 370 -39.32 -2.60 -17.07
CA LEU A 370 -38.54 -1.69 -16.22
C LEU A 370 -38.54 -2.10 -14.74
N ARG A 371 -39.44 -2.99 -14.31
CA ARG A 371 -39.45 -3.59 -12.96
C ARG A 371 -38.16 -4.35 -12.66
N TRP A 372 -37.53 -4.97 -13.67
CA TRP A 372 -36.23 -5.63 -13.50
C TRP A 372 -35.11 -4.65 -13.12
N LEU A 373 -35.25 -3.36 -13.47
CA LEU A 373 -34.30 -2.30 -13.09
C LEU A 373 -34.57 -1.72 -11.69
N ALA A 374 -35.54 -2.25 -10.94
CA ALA A 374 -35.83 -1.76 -9.60
C ALA A 374 -34.65 -2.03 -8.66
N THR A 375 -34.39 -1.06 -7.77
CA THR A 375 -33.30 -1.14 -6.79
C THR A 375 -33.79 -0.85 -5.37
N ASP A 376 -32.94 -1.05 -4.37
CA ASP A 376 -33.13 -0.42 -3.07
C ASP A 376 -32.62 1.04 -3.07
N HIS A 377 -32.54 1.64 -1.87
CA HIS A 377 -32.01 2.98 -1.64
C HIS A 377 -30.52 3.15 -2.02
N GLU A 378 -29.73 2.08 -1.92
CA GLU A 378 -28.31 2.02 -2.26
C GLU A 378 -28.08 1.63 -3.74
N TRP A 379 -29.14 1.65 -4.53
CA TRP A 379 -29.20 1.20 -5.92
C TRP A 379 -28.74 -0.26 -6.15
N ASN A 380 -28.78 -1.09 -5.10
CA ASN A 380 -28.55 -2.52 -5.23
C ASN A 380 -29.72 -3.14 -5.99
N THR A 381 -29.40 -3.80 -7.10
CA THR A 381 -30.34 -4.59 -7.91
C THR A 381 -30.62 -5.94 -7.25
N LEU A 382 -31.56 -6.72 -7.81
CA LEU A 382 -31.79 -8.12 -7.41
C LEU A 382 -30.49 -8.96 -7.37
N LEU A 383 -29.57 -8.77 -8.33
CA LEU A 383 -28.29 -9.49 -8.34
C LEU A 383 -27.39 -9.07 -7.18
N HIS A 384 -27.22 -7.76 -6.94
CA HIS A 384 -26.43 -7.26 -5.80
C HIS A 384 -26.97 -7.80 -4.47
N LEU A 385 -28.29 -7.74 -4.25
CA LEU A 385 -28.89 -8.23 -3.01
C LEU A 385 -28.78 -9.75 -2.84
N ALA A 386 -28.81 -10.52 -3.95
CA ALA A 386 -28.63 -11.96 -3.90
C ALA A 386 -27.15 -12.35 -3.67
N SER A 387 -26.20 -11.65 -4.29
CA SER A 387 -24.77 -11.93 -4.13
C SER A 387 -24.24 -11.51 -2.76
N LEU A 388 -24.53 -10.29 -2.29
CA LEU A 388 -24.10 -9.77 -0.99
C LEU A 388 -24.72 -10.48 0.22
N GLN A 389 -25.80 -11.25 0.02
CA GLN A 389 -26.37 -12.13 1.06
C GLN A 389 -26.01 -13.62 0.84
N PHE A 390 -25.17 -13.92 -0.15
CA PHE A 390 -24.73 -15.28 -0.53
C PHE A 390 -25.90 -16.24 -0.83
N PHE A 391 -27.01 -15.71 -1.35
CA PHE A 391 -28.25 -16.44 -1.67
C PHE A 391 -28.11 -17.17 -3.01
N ARG A 392 -27.27 -18.22 -3.03
CA ARG A 392 -26.88 -18.95 -4.24
C ARG A 392 -28.05 -19.46 -5.10
N LYS A 393 -29.19 -19.88 -4.53
CA LYS A 393 -30.33 -20.39 -5.31
C LYS A 393 -31.11 -19.25 -5.96
N SER A 394 -31.29 -18.16 -5.22
CA SER A 394 -31.83 -16.89 -5.74
C SER A 394 -30.95 -16.35 -6.86
N LEU A 395 -29.64 -16.33 -6.66
CA LEU A 395 -28.67 -15.85 -7.63
C LEU A 395 -28.72 -16.67 -8.92
N ALA A 396 -28.62 -18.00 -8.85
CA ALA A 396 -28.75 -18.89 -10.01
C ALA A 396 -30.06 -18.66 -10.76
N TRP A 397 -31.20 -18.63 -10.05
CA TRP A 397 -32.51 -18.38 -10.68
C TRP A 397 -32.59 -17.02 -11.38
N ILE A 398 -31.99 -15.95 -10.83
CA ILE A 398 -31.95 -14.64 -11.49
C ILE A 398 -31.03 -14.67 -12.72
N MET A 399 -29.92 -15.38 -12.66
CA MET A 399 -28.96 -15.51 -13.76
C MET A 399 -29.55 -16.24 -14.98
N GLU A 400 -30.40 -17.24 -14.75
CA GLU A 400 -31.20 -17.94 -15.78
C GLU A 400 -32.17 -17.02 -16.56
N GLN A 401 -32.57 -15.88 -15.98
CA GLN A 401 -33.50 -14.95 -16.64
C GLN A 401 -32.75 -14.12 -17.69
N SER A 402 -33.31 -13.92 -18.88
CA SER A 402 -32.60 -13.23 -19.97
C SER A 402 -32.26 -11.76 -19.68
N CYS A 403 -32.84 -11.16 -18.64
CA CYS A 403 -32.48 -9.83 -18.15
C CYS A 403 -31.14 -9.80 -17.37
N SER A 404 -30.58 -10.95 -16.97
CA SER A 404 -29.36 -11.06 -16.16
C SER A 404 -28.18 -10.29 -16.77
N THR A 405 -28.00 -10.39 -18.10
CA THR A 405 -26.99 -9.65 -18.87
C THR A 405 -27.06 -8.13 -18.73
N ARG A 406 -28.24 -7.56 -18.44
CA ARG A 406 -28.43 -6.13 -18.13
C ARG A 406 -28.12 -5.85 -16.66
N LEU A 407 -28.59 -6.70 -15.74
CA LEU A 407 -28.38 -6.54 -14.30
C LEU A 407 -26.90 -6.65 -13.90
N LEU A 408 -26.13 -7.53 -14.55
CA LEU A 408 -24.69 -7.68 -14.35
C LEU A 408 -23.89 -6.42 -14.68
N LYS A 409 -24.43 -5.55 -15.55
CA LYS A 409 -23.79 -4.30 -16.00
C LYS A 409 -24.25 -3.07 -15.19
N MET A 410 -25.31 -3.21 -14.40
CA MET A 410 -25.78 -2.15 -13.49
C MET A 410 -24.80 -1.96 -12.33
N ARG A 411 -24.82 -0.77 -11.73
CA ARG A 411 -23.94 -0.39 -10.63
C ARG A 411 -24.74 0.14 -9.45
N ASN A 412 -24.32 -0.17 -8.22
CA ASN A 412 -24.90 0.36 -6.98
C ASN A 412 -24.39 1.78 -6.65
N SER A 413 -24.75 2.31 -5.48
CA SER A 413 -24.34 3.65 -4.98
C SER A 413 -22.82 3.81 -4.91
N SER A 414 -22.11 2.79 -4.45
CA SER A 414 -20.64 2.72 -4.46
C SER A 414 -20.02 2.49 -5.85
N ARG A 415 -20.83 2.56 -6.91
CA ARG A 415 -20.44 2.44 -8.32
C ARG A 415 -19.84 1.07 -8.66
N PHE A 416 -20.15 0.00 -7.92
CA PHE A 416 -19.72 -1.38 -8.21
C PHE A 416 -20.80 -2.19 -8.93
N LYS A 417 -20.40 -3.15 -9.77
CA LYS A 417 -21.26 -4.22 -10.32
C LYS A 417 -21.52 -5.32 -9.27
N PRO A 418 -22.47 -6.26 -9.48
CA PRO A 418 -22.74 -7.35 -8.53
C PRO A 418 -21.54 -8.21 -8.15
N LEU A 419 -20.62 -8.46 -9.09
CA LEU A 419 -19.37 -9.19 -8.85
C LEU A 419 -18.35 -8.34 -8.10
N GLU A 420 -18.10 -7.12 -8.57
CA GLU A 420 -17.14 -6.20 -7.95
C GLU A 420 -17.51 -5.90 -6.48
N ALA A 421 -18.81 -5.70 -6.20
CA ALA A 421 -19.34 -5.51 -4.84
C ALA A 421 -19.19 -6.78 -3.98
N LEU A 422 -19.39 -7.97 -4.55
CA LEU A 422 -19.16 -9.23 -3.87
C LEU A 422 -17.67 -9.41 -3.52
N LEU A 423 -16.77 -9.13 -4.46
CA LEU A 423 -15.32 -9.25 -4.24
C LEU A 423 -14.82 -8.27 -3.17
N GLU A 424 -15.24 -7.01 -3.19
CA GLU A 424 -14.92 -6.04 -2.12
C GLU A 424 -15.46 -6.53 -0.76
N MET A 425 -16.70 -7.03 -0.70
CA MET A 425 -17.26 -7.60 0.54
C MET A 425 -16.43 -8.80 1.06
N LEU A 426 -15.98 -9.67 0.17
CA LEU A 426 -15.18 -10.84 0.51
C LEU A 426 -13.78 -10.44 0.98
N GLU A 427 -13.13 -9.45 0.37
CA GLU A 427 -11.84 -8.91 0.83
C GLU A 427 -11.95 -8.26 2.22
N ILE A 428 -13.04 -7.52 2.48
CA ILE A 428 -13.32 -7.00 3.82
C ILE A 428 -13.47 -8.17 4.82
N MET A 429 -14.24 -9.21 4.48
CA MET A 429 -14.41 -10.40 5.33
C MET A 429 -13.16 -11.25 5.50
N ARG A 430 -12.19 -11.19 4.57
CA ARG A 430 -10.88 -11.86 4.66
C ARG A 430 -9.96 -11.12 5.61
N SER A 431 -9.85 -9.81 5.43
CA SER A 431 -8.86 -8.97 6.12
C SER A 431 -9.29 -8.57 7.54
N ARG A 432 -10.60 -8.37 7.78
CA ARG A 432 -11.07 -7.75 9.02
C ARG A 432 -12.49 -8.12 9.45
N LYS A 433 -12.79 -7.79 10.71
CA LYS A 433 -14.11 -7.92 11.32
C LYS A 433 -14.42 -6.73 12.22
N LEU A 434 -15.61 -6.15 12.04
CA LEU A 434 -16.17 -5.14 12.95
C LEU A 434 -16.96 -5.85 14.06
N VAL A 435 -16.64 -5.60 15.33
CA VAL A 435 -17.42 -6.09 16.49
C VAL A 435 -17.73 -4.93 17.43
N GLY A 436 -19.01 -4.55 17.53
CA GLY A 436 -19.38 -3.27 18.10
C GLY A 436 -18.77 -2.14 17.27
N ASN A 437 -17.97 -1.30 17.91
CA ASN A 437 -17.24 -0.23 17.25
C ASN A 437 -15.75 -0.57 17.03
N LEU A 438 -15.32 -1.80 17.35
CA LEU A 438 -13.92 -2.21 17.32
C LEU A 438 -13.59 -2.95 16.01
N VAL A 439 -12.43 -2.63 15.42
CA VAL A 439 -11.96 -3.22 14.16
C VAL A 439 -10.86 -4.23 14.45
N PHE A 440 -11.14 -5.50 14.19
CA PHE A 440 -10.19 -6.59 14.31
C PHE A 440 -9.60 -6.88 12.94
N PHE A 441 -8.27 -6.79 12.79
CA PHE A 441 -7.56 -7.21 11.58
C PHE A 441 -7.04 -8.64 11.78
N ASN A 442 -7.38 -9.55 10.87
CA ASN A 442 -7.08 -10.97 11.03
C ASN A 442 -6.87 -11.74 9.70
N SER A 443 -6.24 -11.12 8.69
CA SER A 443 -5.91 -11.78 7.41
C SER A 443 -5.15 -13.10 7.62
N ASP A 444 -4.21 -13.15 8.58
CA ASP A 444 -3.46 -14.36 8.92
C ASP A 444 -4.33 -15.51 9.45
N GLU A 445 -5.54 -15.25 9.96
CA GLU A 445 -6.49 -16.26 10.43
C GLU A 445 -7.40 -16.79 9.31
N PHE A 446 -7.27 -16.29 8.08
CA PHE A 446 -8.14 -16.66 6.98
C PHE A 446 -8.03 -18.15 6.58
N GLU A 447 -9.16 -18.87 6.59
CA GLU A 447 -9.27 -20.29 6.20
C GLU A 447 -9.92 -20.49 4.81
N GLY A 448 -10.21 -19.40 4.10
CA GLY A 448 -10.96 -19.40 2.84
C GLY A 448 -12.47 -19.18 3.04
N HIS A 449 -13.10 -18.50 2.08
CA HIS A 449 -14.53 -18.24 2.04
C HIS A 449 -15.36 -19.54 2.01
N THR A 450 -16.63 -19.45 2.41
CA THR A 450 -17.56 -20.60 2.39
C THR A 450 -17.91 -21.04 0.97
N LEU A 451 -18.33 -22.30 0.79
CA LEU A 451 -18.79 -22.82 -0.51
C LEU A 451 -19.98 -22.05 -1.10
N ASN A 452 -20.81 -21.38 -0.28
CA ASN A 452 -21.87 -20.51 -0.78
C ASN A 452 -21.31 -19.21 -1.39
N GLN A 453 -20.28 -18.62 -0.76
CA GLN A 453 -19.59 -17.42 -1.25
C GLN A 453 -18.83 -17.73 -2.55
N ALA A 454 -18.00 -18.79 -2.55
CA ALA A 454 -17.29 -19.28 -3.73
C ALA A 454 -18.23 -19.55 -4.91
N ARG A 455 -19.36 -20.22 -4.67
CA ARG A 455 -20.38 -20.47 -5.71
C ARG A 455 -21.06 -19.18 -6.21
N CYS A 456 -21.17 -18.13 -5.40
CA CYS A 456 -21.67 -16.83 -5.88
C CYS A 456 -20.66 -16.12 -6.79
N VAL A 457 -19.36 -16.23 -6.51
CA VAL A 457 -18.29 -15.73 -7.38
C VAL A 457 -18.32 -16.47 -8.72
N ALA A 458 -18.29 -17.81 -8.70
CA ALA A 458 -18.33 -18.64 -9.92
C ALA A 458 -19.56 -18.33 -10.79
N LEU A 459 -20.76 -18.26 -10.21
CA LEU A 459 -22.00 -17.92 -10.93
C LEU A 459 -21.91 -16.55 -11.61
N LEU A 460 -21.36 -15.53 -10.94
CA LEU A 460 -21.23 -14.17 -11.49
C LEU A 460 -20.13 -14.05 -12.56
N ASN A 461 -19.14 -14.94 -12.53
CA ASN A 461 -18.13 -15.10 -13.58
C ASN A 461 -18.59 -15.98 -14.75
N HIS A 462 -19.84 -16.47 -14.74
CA HIS A 462 -20.36 -17.43 -15.73
C HIS A 462 -19.57 -18.75 -15.81
N ILE A 463 -18.98 -19.18 -14.70
CA ILE A 463 -18.24 -20.44 -14.61
C ILE A 463 -19.23 -21.54 -14.21
N GLU A 464 -19.36 -22.56 -15.06
CA GLU A 464 -20.10 -23.78 -14.76
C GLU A 464 -19.32 -24.61 -13.73
N ILE A 465 -20.05 -25.22 -12.79
CA ILE A 465 -19.49 -25.94 -11.64
C ILE A 465 -20.21 -27.29 -11.55
N ASP A 466 -19.51 -28.35 -11.96
CA ASP A 466 -20.00 -29.73 -11.99
C ASP A 466 -19.84 -30.40 -10.61
N SER A 467 -18.78 -30.05 -9.87
CA SER A 467 -18.51 -30.61 -8.54
C SER A 467 -18.25 -29.54 -7.47
N GLU A 468 -18.47 -29.87 -6.19
CA GLU A 468 -18.08 -28.96 -5.11
C GLU A 468 -16.56 -28.84 -4.94
N GLY A 469 -15.76 -29.72 -5.56
CA GLY A 469 -14.30 -29.62 -5.58
C GLY A 469 -13.80 -28.45 -6.42
N GLU A 470 -14.44 -28.16 -7.56
CA GLU A 470 -14.11 -27.01 -8.41
C GLU A 470 -14.35 -25.66 -7.72
N LEU A 471 -15.15 -25.63 -6.63
CA LEU A 471 -15.38 -24.40 -5.87
C LEU A 471 -14.17 -23.98 -5.02
N GLU A 472 -13.24 -24.89 -4.73
CA GLU A 472 -12.10 -24.60 -3.85
C GLU A 472 -11.25 -23.44 -4.37
N GLN A 473 -11.01 -23.35 -5.69
CA GLN A 473 -10.22 -22.26 -6.29
C GLN A 473 -10.81 -20.85 -6.04
N PHE A 474 -12.13 -20.74 -5.86
CA PHE A 474 -12.80 -19.45 -5.58
C PHE A 474 -12.87 -19.11 -4.09
N ARG A 475 -12.37 -19.96 -3.19
CA ARG A 475 -12.41 -19.72 -1.74
C ARG A 475 -11.31 -18.77 -1.25
N TYR A 476 -10.24 -18.59 -2.00
CA TYR A 476 -8.99 -18.00 -1.50
C TYR A 476 -8.65 -16.62 -2.10
N GLY A 477 -9.63 -15.93 -2.68
CA GLY A 477 -9.48 -14.53 -3.12
C GLY A 477 -8.46 -14.29 -4.24
N CYS A 478 -8.29 -15.27 -5.14
CA CYS A 478 -7.54 -15.08 -6.39
C CYS A 478 -8.11 -13.89 -7.18
N THR A 479 -7.24 -13.10 -7.78
CA THR A 479 -7.56 -11.90 -8.58
C THR A 479 -6.85 -11.85 -9.94
N CYS A 480 -5.88 -12.74 -10.18
CA CYS A 480 -5.23 -12.92 -11.48
C CYS A 480 -5.85 -14.04 -12.34
N ASP A 481 -6.84 -14.77 -11.83
CA ASP A 481 -7.43 -16.00 -12.41
C ASP A 481 -6.44 -17.17 -12.67
N GLU A 482 -5.15 -17.00 -12.37
CA GLU A 482 -4.07 -17.98 -12.58
C GLU A 482 -3.52 -18.62 -11.30
N CYS A 483 -4.10 -18.33 -10.12
CA CYS A 483 -3.62 -18.97 -8.88
C CYS A 483 -3.84 -20.49 -8.91
N HIS A 484 -2.77 -21.26 -8.74
CA HIS A 484 -2.89 -22.69 -8.58
C HIS A 484 -3.65 -23.02 -7.28
N TYR A 485 -4.66 -23.89 -7.42
CA TYR A 485 -5.68 -24.18 -6.40
C TYR A 485 -6.39 -22.95 -5.81
N GLY A 486 -6.31 -21.79 -6.48
CA GLY A 486 -6.84 -20.50 -6.02
C GLY A 486 -6.01 -19.76 -4.97
N TYR A 487 -4.96 -20.37 -4.41
CA TYR A 487 -4.24 -19.81 -3.25
C TYR A 487 -2.72 -19.60 -3.43
N ILE A 488 -2.09 -20.16 -4.47
CA ILE A 488 -0.69 -19.89 -4.82
C ILE A 488 -0.70 -19.11 -6.14
N SER A 489 -0.35 -17.82 -6.14
CA SER A 489 -0.21 -17.06 -7.40
C SER A 489 1.05 -17.47 -8.18
N PRO A 490 1.15 -17.13 -9.48
CA PRO A 490 2.36 -17.31 -10.25
C PRO A 490 3.58 -16.70 -9.52
N ARG A 491 3.49 -15.42 -9.12
CA ARG A 491 4.57 -14.69 -8.41
C ARG A 491 4.98 -15.36 -7.10
N MET A 492 4.01 -15.77 -6.28
CA MET A 492 4.28 -16.51 -5.03
C MET A 492 5.00 -17.84 -5.30
N ARG A 493 4.60 -18.57 -6.35
CA ARG A 493 5.29 -19.81 -6.76
C ARG A 493 6.71 -19.53 -7.24
N GLY A 494 6.93 -18.48 -8.03
CA GLY A 494 8.24 -18.02 -8.47
C GLY A 494 9.17 -17.76 -7.29
N ILE A 495 8.74 -16.87 -6.38
CA ILE A 495 9.48 -16.52 -5.14
C ILE A 495 9.80 -17.76 -4.30
N LEU A 496 8.83 -18.65 -4.08
CA LEU A 496 9.06 -19.91 -3.34
C LEU A 496 10.04 -20.85 -4.05
N SER A 497 10.02 -20.92 -5.40
CA SER A 497 10.96 -21.75 -6.16
C SER A 497 12.38 -21.18 -6.13
N MET A 498 12.54 -19.87 -6.25
CA MET A 498 13.84 -19.19 -6.15
C MET A 498 14.43 -19.32 -4.75
N ALA A 499 13.64 -19.10 -3.69
CA ALA A 499 14.07 -19.36 -2.32
C ALA A 499 14.54 -20.81 -2.10
N ALA A 500 13.85 -21.79 -2.72
CA ALA A 500 14.23 -23.19 -2.64
C ALA A 500 15.53 -23.53 -3.40
N LEU A 501 15.78 -22.86 -4.53
CA LEU A 501 17.02 -22.99 -5.31
C LEU A 501 18.20 -22.30 -4.62
N MET A 502 17.99 -21.11 -4.06
CA MET A 502 18.98 -20.36 -3.29
C MET A 502 19.41 -21.13 -2.05
N GLU A 503 18.47 -21.64 -1.25
CA GLU A 503 18.79 -22.49 -0.10
C GLU A 503 19.46 -23.81 -0.52
N HIS A 504 19.08 -24.40 -1.66
CA HIS A 504 19.81 -25.58 -2.20
C HIS A 504 21.27 -25.24 -2.53
N GLY A 505 21.53 -24.15 -3.27
CA GLY A 505 22.88 -23.74 -3.65
C GLY A 505 23.75 -23.33 -2.45
N ARG A 506 23.22 -22.46 -1.59
CA ARG A 506 23.90 -21.96 -0.38
C ARG A 506 24.28 -23.11 0.56
N LEU A 507 23.36 -24.04 0.84
CA LEU A 507 23.63 -25.22 1.66
C LEU A 507 24.56 -26.24 0.97
N GLU A 508 24.66 -26.24 -0.36
CA GLU A 508 25.60 -27.08 -1.11
C GLU A 508 27.03 -26.54 -1.05
N GLU A 509 27.20 -25.21 -1.08
CA GLU A 509 28.48 -24.51 -0.85
C GLU A 509 28.96 -24.69 0.60
N ASP A 510 28.12 -24.36 1.58
CA ASP A 510 28.40 -24.56 3.02
C ASP A 510 28.84 -26.01 3.33
N LEU A 511 28.23 -26.99 2.66
CA LEU A 511 28.53 -28.41 2.83
C LEU A 511 29.91 -28.82 2.29
N LEU A 512 30.45 -28.10 1.32
CA LEU A 512 31.78 -28.35 0.75
C LEU A 512 32.88 -27.73 1.61
N GLU A 513 32.63 -26.56 2.19
CA GLU A 513 33.63 -25.75 2.87
C GLU A 513 33.67 -25.96 4.39
N MET A 514 32.52 -26.24 5.02
CA MET A 514 32.39 -26.22 6.48
C MET A 514 32.46 -27.60 7.15
N SER A 515 33.02 -27.65 8.36
CA SER A 515 32.77 -28.76 9.27
C SER A 515 31.29 -28.82 9.67
N GLY A 516 30.87 -29.94 10.26
CA GLY A 516 29.48 -30.11 10.68
C GLY A 516 29.02 -29.18 11.81
N LYS A 517 29.96 -28.61 12.57
CA LYS A 517 29.67 -27.65 13.64
C LYS A 517 29.52 -26.24 13.08
N GLU A 518 30.48 -25.80 12.26
CA GLU A 518 30.43 -24.51 11.53
C GLU A 518 29.16 -24.44 10.66
N PHE A 519 28.85 -25.52 9.93
CA PHE A 519 27.60 -25.63 9.16
C PHE A 519 26.35 -25.37 10.00
N LEU A 520 26.28 -25.85 11.26
CA LEU A 520 25.14 -25.57 12.13
C LEU A 520 25.12 -24.14 12.65
N GLU A 521 26.28 -23.55 12.91
CA GLU A 521 26.41 -22.20 13.46
C GLU A 521 26.03 -21.15 12.42
N GLU A 522 26.53 -21.27 11.19
CA GLU A 522 26.17 -20.37 10.07
C GLU A 522 24.72 -20.55 9.60
N ASN A 523 24.14 -21.76 9.75
CA ASN A 523 22.77 -22.06 9.30
C ASN A 523 21.70 -22.04 10.40
N GLU A 524 22.04 -21.65 11.64
CA GLU A 524 21.16 -21.82 12.80
C GLU A 524 19.73 -21.34 12.51
N TRP A 525 19.59 -20.13 11.95
CA TRP A 525 18.31 -19.48 11.69
C TRP A 525 17.40 -20.26 10.74
N GLY A 526 17.90 -20.72 9.60
CA GLY A 526 17.11 -21.52 8.65
C GLY A 526 16.71 -22.87 9.25
N LEU A 527 17.63 -23.48 9.99
CA LEU A 527 17.46 -24.80 10.60
C LEU A 527 16.51 -24.82 11.82
N LEU A 528 16.13 -23.67 12.38
CA LEU A 528 15.08 -23.54 13.42
C LEU A 528 13.74 -24.20 13.04
N ASN A 529 13.52 -24.47 11.77
CA ASN A 529 12.33 -25.14 11.27
C ASN A 529 12.36 -26.67 11.42
N LEU A 530 13.56 -27.26 11.53
CA LEU A 530 13.75 -28.70 11.75
C LEU A 530 13.53 -29.06 13.22
N PRO A 531 13.09 -30.30 13.54
CA PRO A 531 12.98 -30.73 14.94
C PRO A 531 14.35 -30.78 15.64
N ASP A 532 14.48 -30.23 16.84
CA ASP A 532 15.74 -30.10 17.62
C ASP A 532 16.60 -31.38 17.66
N TYR A 533 15.95 -32.55 17.77
CA TYR A 533 16.62 -33.84 17.83
C TYR A 533 17.38 -34.19 16.53
N SER A 534 16.97 -33.60 15.41
CA SER A 534 17.59 -33.75 14.09
C SER A 534 18.93 -33.02 14.02
N MET A 535 19.07 -31.89 14.73
CA MET A 535 20.26 -31.01 14.67
C MET A 535 21.54 -31.76 15.01
N LYS A 536 21.52 -32.63 16.04
CA LYS A 536 22.66 -33.49 16.39
C LYS A 536 23.10 -34.42 15.26
N TYR A 537 22.17 -34.83 14.38
CA TYR A 537 22.51 -35.64 13.21
C TYR A 537 23.01 -34.79 12.03
N VAL A 538 22.48 -33.58 11.85
CA VAL A 538 22.96 -32.59 10.88
C VAL A 538 24.41 -32.22 11.19
N GLU A 539 24.75 -32.01 12.46
CA GLU A 539 26.12 -31.78 12.95
C GLU A 539 27.06 -32.96 12.63
N HIS A 540 26.73 -34.15 13.12
CA HIS A 540 27.69 -35.27 13.17
C HIS A 540 27.78 -36.07 11.87
N TYR A 541 26.83 -35.96 10.93
CA TYR A 541 26.76 -36.84 9.76
C TYR A 541 26.58 -36.06 8.44
N GLY A 542 27.65 -35.92 7.66
CA GLY A 542 27.61 -35.25 6.34
C GLY A 542 26.62 -35.86 5.33
N ALA A 543 26.27 -37.15 5.48
CA ALA A 543 25.20 -37.77 4.67
C ALA A 543 23.80 -37.21 4.98
N ILE A 544 23.57 -36.72 6.20
CA ILE A 544 22.31 -36.09 6.64
C ILE A 544 22.25 -34.65 6.11
N ARG A 545 23.37 -33.90 6.13
CA ARG A 545 23.49 -32.59 5.47
C ARG A 545 23.23 -32.68 3.95
N LYS A 546 23.85 -33.65 3.27
CA LYS A 546 23.55 -33.94 1.84
C LYS A 546 22.08 -34.27 1.57
N GLY A 547 21.41 -34.93 2.51
CA GLY A 547 19.98 -35.20 2.41
C GLY A 547 19.11 -33.95 2.57
N LEU A 548 19.51 -33.01 3.42
CA LEU A 548 18.86 -31.69 3.55
C LEU A 548 18.99 -30.86 2.27
N VAL A 549 20.21 -30.71 1.74
CA VAL A 549 20.50 -30.00 0.47
C VAL A 549 19.59 -30.51 -0.64
N LYS A 550 19.58 -31.83 -0.86
CA LYS A 550 18.71 -32.48 -1.85
C LYS A 550 17.21 -32.31 -1.56
N ALA A 551 16.79 -32.29 -0.30
CA ALA A 551 15.39 -32.03 0.04
C ALA A 551 14.95 -30.63 -0.42
N CYS A 552 15.80 -29.61 -0.31
CA CYS A 552 15.53 -28.27 -0.83
C CYS A 552 15.35 -28.28 -2.35
N ARG A 553 16.26 -28.96 -3.07
CA ARG A 553 16.14 -29.18 -4.52
C ARG A 553 14.82 -29.86 -4.91
N HIS A 554 14.34 -30.86 -4.16
CA HIS A 554 13.05 -31.51 -4.46
C HIS A 554 11.84 -30.60 -4.23
N VAL A 555 11.92 -29.66 -3.27
CA VAL A 555 10.89 -28.61 -3.11
C VAL A 555 10.89 -27.65 -4.30
N ALA A 556 12.08 -27.19 -4.74
CA ALA A 556 12.21 -26.37 -5.94
C ALA A 556 11.62 -27.06 -7.18
N VAL A 557 12.00 -28.31 -7.45
CA VAL A 557 11.46 -29.09 -8.58
C VAL A 557 9.94 -29.25 -8.50
N CYS A 558 9.36 -29.47 -7.31
CA CYS A 558 7.91 -29.54 -7.11
C CYS A 558 7.21 -28.24 -7.53
N LEU A 559 7.77 -27.09 -7.13
CA LEU A 559 7.23 -25.75 -7.42
C LEU A 559 7.39 -25.37 -8.89
N LEU A 560 8.57 -25.62 -9.49
CA LEU A 560 8.85 -25.36 -10.91
C LEU A 560 7.95 -26.19 -11.84
N ASN A 561 7.60 -27.41 -11.44
CA ASN A 561 6.60 -28.23 -12.15
C ASN A 561 5.14 -27.79 -11.87
N GLY A 562 4.94 -26.69 -11.14
CA GLY A 562 3.64 -26.10 -10.88
C GLY A 562 2.83 -26.75 -9.76
N PHE A 563 3.38 -27.64 -8.94
CA PHE A 563 2.62 -28.34 -7.89
C PHE A 563 2.69 -27.62 -6.53
N GLU A 564 1.61 -27.75 -5.73
CA GLU A 564 1.65 -27.32 -4.33
C GLU A 564 2.73 -28.10 -3.56
N PRO A 565 3.57 -27.43 -2.74
CA PRO A 565 4.69 -28.07 -2.04
C PRO A 565 4.22 -28.86 -0.81
N THR A 566 3.22 -29.74 -0.97
CA THR A 566 2.73 -30.62 0.12
C THR A 566 3.68 -31.79 0.37
N GLU A 567 3.63 -32.37 1.57
CA GLU A 567 4.42 -33.56 1.91
C GLU A 567 4.17 -34.73 0.95
N ARG A 568 2.94 -34.84 0.44
CA ARG A 568 2.57 -35.83 -0.58
C ARG A 568 3.27 -35.57 -1.90
N MET A 569 3.19 -34.35 -2.44
CA MET A 569 3.76 -34.06 -3.76
C MET A 569 5.28 -34.03 -3.75
N ILE A 570 5.91 -33.51 -2.68
CA ILE A 570 7.37 -33.57 -2.52
C ILE A 570 7.85 -35.02 -2.52
N LYS A 571 7.15 -35.95 -1.86
CA LYS A 571 7.47 -37.39 -1.92
C LYS A 571 7.31 -38.01 -3.31
N VAL A 572 6.36 -37.52 -4.13
CA VAL A 572 6.23 -37.95 -5.53
C VAL A 572 7.46 -37.49 -6.33
N PHE A 573 7.85 -36.22 -6.23
CA PHE A 573 9.04 -35.71 -6.92
C PHE A 573 10.36 -36.32 -6.44
N MET A 574 10.48 -36.65 -5.15
CA MET A 574 11.59 -37.47 -4.64
C MET A 574 11.65 -38.85 -5.29
N GLY A 575 10.49 -39.51 -5.47
CA GLY A 575 10.40 -40.84 -6.09
C GLY A 575 10.59 -40.85 -7.60
N LEU A 576 10.41 -39.70 -8.26
CA LEU A 576 10.65 -39.50 -9.70
C LEU A 576 12.07 -39.03 -10.03
N SER A 577 12.89 -38.69 -9.04
CA SER A 577 14.25 -38.18 -9.28
C SER A 577 15.19 -39.26 -9.82
N GLU A 578 15.89 -38.96 -10.92
CA GLU A 578 17.01 -39.77 -11.43
C GLU A 578 18.31 -39.59 -10.61
N ASP A 579 18.18 -39.14 -9.36
CA ASP A 579 19.27 -38.90 -8.44
C ASP A 579 20.18 -40.13 -8.27
N LYS A 580 21.48 -39.95 -8.52
CA LYS A 580 22.50 -41.01 -8.36
C LYS A 580 22.65 -41.53 -6.92
N GLN A 581 22.04 -40.85 -5.95
CA GLN A 581 22.08 -41.15 -4.51
C GLN A 581 20.72 -40.77 -3.88
N PRO A 582 19.66 -41.57 -4.07
CA PRO A 582 18.31 -41.30 -3.53
C PRO A 582 18.20 -41.66 -2.04
N ASP A 583 19.09 -42.53 -1.57
CA ASP A 583 19.16 -43.02 -0.19
C ASP A 583 19.55 -41.93 0.83
N LEU A 584 20.15 -40.83 0.39
CA LEU A 584 20.54 -39.72 1.27
C LEU A 584 19.34 -38.95 1.83
N VAL A 585 18.34 -38.68 0.99
CA VAL A 585 17.10 -38.01 1.41
C VAL A 585 16.28 -38.94 2.30
N GLU A 586 16.26 -40.25 1.99
CA GLU A 586 15.65 -41.24 2.87
C GLU A 586 16.36 -41.33 4.24
N LYS A 587 17.69 -41.32 4.26
CA LYS A 587 18.51 -41.29 5.50
C LYS A 587 18.23 -40.05 6.35
N PHE A 588 18.06 -38.88 5.72
CA PHE A 588 17.70 -37.63 6.39
C PHE A 588 16.37 -37.76 7.13
N PHE A 589 15.29 -38.16 6.45
CA PHE A 589 13.97 -38.32 7.08
C PHE A 589 13.92 -39.49 8.08
N ARG A 590 14.65 -40.59 7.86
CA ARG A 590 14.82 -41.68 8.84
C ARG A 590 15.49 -41.22 10.15
N LYS A 591 16.14 -40.04 10.20
CA LYS A 591 16.72 -39.44 11.42
C LYS A 591 15.82 -38.40 12.11
N LYS A 592 14.50 -38.48 11.89
CA LYS A 592 13.45 -37.61 12.47
C LYS A 592 13.44 -36.16 11.97
N ALA A 593 14.26 -35.82 10.97
CA ALA A 593 13.96 -34.64 10.15
C ALA A 593 12.63 -34.85 9.41
N ASN A 594 11.99 -33.77 8.96
CA ASN A 594 10.70 -33.83 8.28
C ASN A 594 10.62 -32.82 7.13
N ILE A 595 9.73 -33.08 6.16
CA ILE A 595 9.52 -32.19 5.01
C ILE A 595 8.97 -30.83 5.48
N ALA A 596 8.13 -30.81 6.53
CA ALA A 596 7.58 -29.59 7.10
C ALA A 596 8.64 -28.57 7.55
N GLY A 597 9.76 -29.03 8.08
CA GLY A 597 10.87 -28.16 8.48
C GLY A 597 11.65 -27.62 7.28
N VAL A 598 11.88 -28.44 6.26
CA VAL A 598 12.53 -27.99 5.00
C VAL A 598 11.67 -26.95 4.28
N VAL A 599 10.36 -27.21 4.14
CA VAL A 599 9.44 -26.24 3.53
C VAL A 599 9.26 -25.00 4.41
N GLY A 600 9.24 -25.14 5.74
CA GLY A 600 9.19 -24.01 6.66
C GLY A 600 10.40 -23.08 6.56
N MET A 601 11.60 -23.64 6.39
CA MET A 601 12.83 -22.89 6.11
C MET A 601 12.73 -22.11 4.80
N ILE A 602 12.31 -22.77 3.71
CA ILE A 602 12.13 -22.15 2.40
C ILE A 602 11.07 -21.04 2.44
N MET A 603 9.94 -21.25 3.10
CA MET A 603 8.89 -20.25 3.25
C MET A 603 9.33 -19.04 4.10
N GLN A 604 10.21 -19.24 5.09
CA GLN A 604 10.79 -18.14 5.86
C GLN A 604 11.82 -17.35 5.04
N LYS A 605 12.68 -18.02 4.26
CA LYS A 605 13.61 -17.35 3.33
C LYS A 605 12.85 -16.56 2.27
N ALA A 606 11.87 -17.18 1.62
CA ALA A 606 10.96 -16.53 0.67
C ALA A 606 10.26 -15.29 1.27
N SER A 607 9.79 -15.36 2.51
CA SER A 607 9.18 -14.21 3.20
C SER A 607 10.20 -13.18 3.71
N TRP A 608 11.48 -13.51 3.81
CA TRP A 608 12.54 -12.58 4.23
C TRP A 608 13.09 -11.79 3.04
N ASP A 609 13.04 -12.38 1.85
CA ASP A 609 13.55 -11.77 0.61
C ASP A 609 12.41 -11.18 -0.27
N ASP A 610 11.17 -11.22 0.21
CA ASP A 610 9.98 -10.70 -0.47
C ASP A 610 9.92 -9.16 -0.44
N GLU A 611 9.47 -8.55 -1.54
CA GLU A 611 9.41 -7.08 -1.74
C GLU A 611 8.52 -6.32 -0.72
N ILE A 612 7.63 -7.03 0.00
CA ILE A 612 6.70 -6.46 1.00
C ILE A 612 7.07 -6.84 2.43
N HIS A 613 7.48 -8.08 2.64
CA HIS A 613 7.80 -8.65 3.96
C HIS A 613 9.26 -8.44 4.37
N GLY A 614 10.13 -8.20 3.40
CA GLY A 614 11.57 -8.43 3.46
C GLY A 614 12.40 -7.31 2.86
N ASP A 615 13.55 -7.68 2.28
CA ASP A 615 14.45 -6.76 1.56
C ASP A 615 14.16 -6.62 0.06
N GLY A 616 13.49 -7.62 -0.55
CA GLY A 616 13.15 -7.64 -1.98
C GLY A 616 14.15 -8.37 -2.87
N TRP A 617 15.21 -8.98 -2.32
CA TRP A 617 16.32 -9.52 -3.11
C TRP A 617 15.92 -10.59 -4.15
N ILE A 618 14.91 -11.42 -3.85
CA ILE A 618 14.41 -12.42 -4.82
C ILE A 618 13.72 -11.75 -6.01
N ARG A 619 13.05 -10.61 -5.82
CA ARG A 619 12.40 -9.86 -6.91
C ARG A 619 13.45 -9.30 -7.86
N GLU A 620 14.50 -8.69 -7.32
CA GLU A 620 15.61 -8.15 -8.12
C GLU A 620 16.25 -9.22 -9.01
N LEU A 621 16.49 -10.42 -8.46
CA LEU A 621 17.04 -11.56 -9.22
C LEU A 621 16.11 -12.10 -10.31
N ILE A 622 14.79 -12.09 -10.11
CA ILE A 622 13.81 -12.56 -11.11
C ILE A 622 13.70 -11.53 -12.24
N ASP A 623 13.64 -10.24 -11.89
CA ASP A 623 13.48 -9.15 -12.87
C ASP A 623 14.72 -9.02 -13.78
N ASP A 624 15.91 -9.41 -13.31
CA ASP A 624 17.17 -9.49 -14.08
C ASP A 624 17.19 -10.62 -15.14
N GLU A 625 16.28 -11.62 -15.10
CA GLU A 625 16.26 -12.75 -16.04
C GLU A 625 15.44 -12.49 -17.34
N GLU A 626 14.95 -11.26 -17.57
CA GLU A 626 14.14 -10.85 -18.73
C GLU A 626 12.81 -11.65 -18.93
N GLU A 627 12.24 -12.27 -17.89
CA GLU A 627 10.95 -12.98 -17.98
C GLU A 627 9.75 -12.02 -18.23
N GLU A 628 8.66 -12.53 -18.84
CA GLU A 628 7.41 -11.77 -18.95
C GLU A 628 6.82 -11.53 -17.55
N ASP A 629 6.59 -10.26 -17.23
CA ASP A 629 6.09 -9.74 -15.95
C ASP A 629 4.77 -10.43 -15.53
N GLU A 630 4.87 -11.48 -14.70
CA GLU A 630 3.74 -12.33 -14.26
C GLU A 630 2.59 -11.46 -13.67
N PRO A 631 1.31 -11.84 -13.80
CA PRO A 631 0.21 -11.01 -13.33
C PRO A 631 0.20 -10.86 -11.79
N THR A 632 0.09 -9.62 -11.32
CA THR A 632 -0.09 -9.29 -9.88
C THR A 632 -1.36 -9.93 -9.34
N CYS A 633 -1.30 -10.47 -8.12
CA CYS A 633 -2.43 -11.08 -7.44
C CYS A 633 -2.48 -10.73 -5.95
N ARG A 634 -3.69 -10.64 -5.42
CA ARG A 634 -3.99 -10.55 -3.98
C ARG A 634 -3.29 -11.62 -3.12
N ASN A 635 -2.86 -12.74 -3.71
CA ASN A 635 -2.19 -13.84 -3.01
C ASN A 635 -0.64 -13.81 -3.11
N ASP A 636 -0.03 -12.80 -3.75
CA ASP A 636 1.41 -12.74 -4.03
C ASP A 636 2.33 -12.78 -2.80
N HIS A 637 1.83 -12.30 -1.65
CA HIS A 637 2.62 -12.23 -0.41
C HIS A 637 1.87 -12.91 0.77
N GLU A 638 0.98 -13.86 0.50
CA GLU A 638 0.14 -14.53 1.50
C GLU A 638 0.79 -15.82 2.06
N PHE A 639 2.04 -15.73 2.51
CA PHE A 639 2.85 -16.87 2.96
C PHE A 639 2.18 -17.72 4.06
N VAL A 640 1.48 -17.08 5.01
CA VAL A 640 0.74 -17.76 6.10
C VAL A 640 -0.39 -18.64 5.55
N LEU A 641 -1.11 -18.15 4.53
CA LEU A 641 -2.18 -18.91 3.87
C LEU A 641 -1.60 -20.12 3.13
N VAL A 642 -0.54 -19.93 2.33
CA VAL A 642 0.12 -21.02 1.60
C VAL A 642 0.65 -22.08 2.57
N ALA A 643 1.36 -21.67 3.63
CA ALA A 643 1.87 -22.58 4.66
C ALA A 643 0.75 -23.40 5.32
N ARG A 644 -0.38 -22.77 5.69
CA ARG A 644 -1.55 -23.46 6.25
C ARG A 644 -2.15 -24.45 5.24
N LYS A 645 -2.33 -24.02 3.99
CA LYS A 645 -2.98 -24.81 2.93
C LYS A 645 -2.14 -26.02 2.50
N CYS A 646 -0.81 -25.89 2.45
CA CYS A 646 0.09 -27.02 2.16
C CYS A 646 0.30 -27.98 3.36
N GLY A 647 -0.29 -27.70 4.52
CA GLY A 647 -0.28 -28.58 5.70
C GLY A 647 0.81 -28.29 6.73
N TYR A 648 1.33 -27.07 6.80
CA TYR A 648 2.46 -26.67 7.65
C TYR A 648 2.05 -25.64 8.73
N PRO A 649 1.20 -26.00 9.71
CA PRO A 649 0.70 -25.07 10.72
C PRO A 649 1.80 -24.45 11.58
N ALA A 650 2.90 -25.16 11.86
CA ALA A 650 4.03 -24.62 12.61
C ALA A 650 4.85 -23.58 11.82
N ALA A 651 4.92 -23.71 10.49
CA ALA A 651 5.52 -22.69 9.63
C ALA A 651 4.60 -21.47 9.54
N ALA A 652 3.28 -21.69 9.34
CA ALA A 652 2.27 -20.65 9.35
C ALA A 652 2.25 -19.87 10.68
N GLU A 653 2.40 -20.56 11.83
CA GLU A 653 2.54 -19.90 13.14
C GLU A 653 3.81 -19.07 13.22
N ARG A 654 4.98 -19.59 12.81
CA ARG A 654 6.23 -18.79 12.86
C ARG A 654 6.17 -17.54 11.96
N LEU A 655 5.60 -17.67 10.76
CA LEU A 655 5.36 -16.55 9.85
C LEU A 655 4.39 -15.52 10.49
N GLY A 656 3.28 -15.98 11.08
CA GLY A 656 2.27 -15.13 11.73
C GLY A 656 2.63 -14.62 13.14
N VAL A 657 3.62 -15.20 13.82
CA VAL A 657 4.13 -14.69 15.11
C VAL A 657 4.81 -13.34 14.92
N MET A 658 5.37 -13.09 13.74
CA MET A 658 5.96 -11.80 13.38
C MET A 658 4.91 -10.69 13.15
N SER A 659 3.60 -11.01 13.11
CA SER A 659 2.48 -10.09 12.79
C SER A 659 1.40 -10.00 13.88
N LYS A 660 1.66 -10.45 15.12
CA LYS A 660 0.62 -10.56 16.17
C LYS A 660 -0.18 -9.27 16.46
N GLY A 661 -1.50 -9.46 16.54
CA GLY A 661 -2.56 -8.44 16.40
C GLY A 661 -2.57 -7.26 17.37
N VAL A 662 -3.24 -6.20 16.92
CA VAL A 662 -3.48 -4.94 17.65
C VAL A 662 -4.87 -4.92 18.28
N TRP A 663 -4.97 -4.40 19.51
CA TRP A 663 -6.22 -4.25 20.27
C TRP A 663 -6.40 -2.79 20.66
N LEU A 664 -7.56 -2.22 20.38
CA LEU A 664 -7.84 -0.80 20.66
C LEU A 664 -9.29 -0.68 21.12
N PRO A 665 -9.56 -0.16 22.33
CA PRO A 665 -10.88 0.35 22.65
C PRO A 665 -11.12 1.64 21.88
N LEU A 666 -12.39 1.97 21.61
CA LEU A 666 -12.75 3.33 21.22
C LEU A 666 -12.81 4.18 22.49
N ALA A 667 -12.24 5.38 22.43
CA ALA A 667 -12.45 6.44 23.42
C ALA A 667 -13.83 7.10 23.23
#